data_AF-A0A2T6D575-F1
#
_entry.id   AF-A0A2T6D575-F1
#
_cell.length_a   1.000
_cell.length_b   1.000
_cell.length_c   1.000
_cell.angle_alpha   90.00
_cell.angle_beta   90.00
_cell.angle_gamma   90.00
#
_symmetry.space_group_name_H-M   'P 1'
#
loop_
_entity.id
_entity.type
_entity.pdbx_description
1 polymer ?
#
loop_
_entity_poly.entity_id
_entity_poly.type
_entity_poly.pdbx_seq_one_letter_code
_entity_poly.pdbx_strand_id
1 'polypeptide(L)'
;MNSAPNDKTFFEKLNHWYAEKGEAILNTIGFSLLGICFLIATWRIIARSEVASDPSLITIRMSHWQLEAGVRDGLDVVAREYEKICAARGQKVRVEQIPVPEQVYANWFITQLVGGTAPDLVEIGKGSSDERLARFFQPFGPYLQDANPYNAGTDLEGVPWRNTFTDGLSSAYKAELLEYYQLPFTVLTTRVFYNKPLYKEIRGDKPVPKNYDEFMELCRDVVDYAHKHNKPGLLPIAGSKYNGPMIMGRLFGSQTQMLTQKNNRGLHWTNVPEENIMAYFRGDWSTQSPEIVSGLQLMQSVIQYMQPGFIQLQRDDGTLNFVQKHSLMIASGAWDRTSLEQESPFPVDVFRIPLPSPSDPKYGRFTMGQIAEGTSTAVGFGLNRASPNIEVAVDFYRFLTSRRGSEIFAQYSGWLPAIIGAKIPAKLEPFRPDMNGYPQGTELGQGSESNRVWDNNFYLLAKTPNDYQPFSQTISPQLRDAFFEDMKLIARGRTRAISRMDVPLGALFVQALRTNGAPKVSEAYPRAVPTATYERMAETDRMIAAMQNGKIPGATLNGGRLRVAGAPEMVEQTFKVDPSFFAKGGFADEQVKLTLLEKVARPDFGFSAGASAQYIVHEHKLVVTNSPFRLYLLAALFDGTRDGQGAPASTPARKPTDSDDINLRKLSELMESQNALESAWYRYRRELKDVKR
;
A
#
# COMPACT_ATOMS: atom_id res chain seq x y z
N MET A 1 95.38 7.52 -26.25
CA MET A 1 94.34 6.93 -25.38
C MET A 1 93.17 7.89 -25.38
N ASN A 2 92.17 7.63 -26.23
CA ASN A 2 90.97 8.46 -26.38
C ASN A 2 89.87 7.91 -25.46
N SER A 3 89.31 8.77 -24.62
CA SER A 3 88.14 8.52 -23.78
C SER A 3 86.86 8.66 -24.60
N ALA A 4 86.04 7.61 -24.66
CA ALA A 4 84.71 7.63 -25.25
C ALA A 4 83.66 8.25 -24.28
N PRO A 5 82.53 8.78 -24.78
CA PRO A 5 81.59 9.58 -23.98
C PRO A 5 80.54 8.72 -23.24
N ASN A 6 80.16 9.19 -22.05
CA ASN A 6 79.10 8.65 -21.19
C ASN A 6 77.70 8.84 -21.80
N ASP A 7 77.11 7.77 -22.33
CA ASP A 7 75.67 7.73 -22.60
C ASP A 7 74.90 7.40 -21.32
N LYS A 8 74.41 8.44 -20.63
CA LYS A 8 73.46 8.29 -19.52
C LYS A 8 72.16 7.64 -20.01
N THR A 9 71.65 6.69 -19.24
CA THR A 9 70.45 5.91 -19.56
C THR A 9 69.19 6.80 -19.62
N PHE A 10 68.17 6.38 -20.38
CA PHE A 10 66.91 7.13 -20.54
C PHE A 10 66.27 7.50 -19.19
N PHE A 11 66.31 6.58 -18.22
CA PHE A 11 65.77 6.80 -16.88
C PHE A 11 66.52 7.87 -16.08
N GLU A 12 67.84 8.01 -16.25
CA GLU A 12 68.61 9.07 -15.60
C GLU A 12 68.33 10.43 -16.23
N LYS A 13 68.15 10.49 -17.56
CA LYS A 13 67.72 11.71 -18.26
C LYS A 13 66.30 12.12 -17.86
N LEU A 14 65.39 11.16 -17.69
CA LEU A 14 64.03 11.40 -17.23
C LEU A 14 63.99 11.90 -15.78
N ASN A 15 64.76 11.28 -14.87
CA ASN A 15 64.86 11.71 -13.48
C ASN A 15 65.49 13.11 -13.34
N HIS A 16 66.51 13.42 -14.14
CA HIS A 16 67.13 14.74 -14.13
C HIS A 16 66.19 15.82 -14.69
N TRP A 17 65.42 15.49 -15.74
CA TRP A 17 64.37 16.37 -16.26
C TRP A 17 63.25 16.59 -15.24
N TYR A 18 62.84 15.52 -14.53
CA TYR A 18 61.81 15.61 -13.49
C TYR A 18 62.26 16.50 -12.32
N ALA A 19 63.51 16.34 -11.87
CA ALA A 19 64.12 17.09 -10.79
C ALA A 19 64.38 18.58 -11.11
N GLU A 20 64.71 18.93 -12.36
CA GLU A 20 64.96 20.32 -12.73
C GLU A 20 63.71 21.08 -13.21
N LYS A 21 62.78 20.41 -13.90
CA LYS A 21 61.67 21.08 -14.61
C LYS A 21 60.33 20.36 -14.52
N GLY A 22 60.32 19.03 -14.38
CA GLY A 22 59.10 18.22 -14.43
C GLY A 22 58.15 18.51 -13.27
N GLU A 23 58.65 18.71 -12.05
CA GLU A 23 57.80 19.05 -10.90
C GLU A 23 57.12 20.42 -11.08
N ALA A 24 57.84 21.43 -11.54
CA ALA A 24 57.27 22.77 -11.80
C ALA A 24 56.23 22.74 -12.94
N ILE A 25 56.49 21.99 -14.01
CA ILE A 25 55.57 21.83 -15.14
C ILE A 25 54.31 21.06 -14.72
N LEU A 26 54.45 19.96 -14.00
CA LEU A 26 53.33 19.16 -13.50
C LEU A 26 52.48 19.93 -12.49
N ASN A 27 53.11 20.69 -11.58
CA ASN A 27 52.40 21.58 -10.67
C ASN A 27 51.66 22.68 -11.44
N THR A 28 52.27 23.27 -12.46
CA THR A 28 51.61 24.29 -13.31
C THR A 28 50.43 23.70 -14.07
N ILE A 29 50.56 22.48 -14.61
CA ILE A 29 49.46 21.76 -15.27
C ILE A 29 48.35 21.46 -14.25
N GLY A 30 48.70 20.98 -13.06
CA GLY A 30 47.75 20.69 -11.98
C GLY A 30 46.97 21.92 -11.51
N PHE A 31 47.66 23.03 -11.24
CA PHE A 31 47.02 24.29 -10.87
C PHE A 31 46.18 24.89 -12.00
N SER A 32 46.62 24.74 -13.25
CA SER A 32 45.87 25.19 -14.43
C SER A 32 44.59 24.37 -14.61
N LEU A 33 44.65 23.04 -14.46
CA LEU A 33 43.48 22.16 -14.47
C LEU A 33 42.52 22.50 -13.34
N LEU A 34 43.03 22.73 -12.13
CA LEU A 34 42.22 23.15 -10.99
C LEU A 34 41.53 24.49 -11.26
N GLY A 35 42.26 25.47 -11.80
CA GLY A 35 41.74 26.78 -12.18
C GLY A 35 40.65 26.68 -13.27
N ILE A 36 40.86 25.85 -14.28
CA ILE A 36 39.87 25.58 -15.34
C ILE A 36 38.63 24.91 -14.75
N CYS A 37 38.78 23.87 -13.92
CA CYS A 37 37.68 23.21 -13.24
C CYS A 37 36.89 24.19 -12.36
N PHE A 38 37.58 25.07 -11.64
CA PHE A 38 36.95 26.10 -10.82
C PHE A 38 36.16 27.08 -11.68
N LEU A 39 36.76 27.60 -12.76
CA LEU A 39 36.08 28.51 -13.69
C LEU A 39 34.86 27.86 -14.35
N ILE A 40 34.94 26.59 -14.75
CA ILE A 40 33.80 25.84 -15.30
C ILE A 40 32.71 25.66 -14.24
N ALA A 41 33.08 25.35 -12.99
CA ALA A 41 32.13 25.21 -11.89
C ALA A 41 31.45 26.54 -11.55
N THR A 42 32.22 27.64 -11.44
CA THR A 42 31.69 28.98 -11.20
C THR A 42 30.79 29.44 -12.34
N TRP A 43 31.21 29.24 -13.60
CA TRP A 43 30.38 29.56 -14.76
C TRP A 43 29.09 28.74 -14.77
N ARG A 44 29.14 27.44 -14.46
CA ARG A 44 27.93 26.61 -14.30
C ARG A 44 27.01 27.13 -13.21
N ILE A 45 27.54 27.58 -12.06
CA ILE A 45 26.74 28.16 -10.98
C ILE A 45 26.09 29.47 -11.44
N ILE A 46 26.85 30.35 -12.09
CA ILE A 46 26.35 31.64 -12.61
C ILE A 46 25.28 31.43 -13.67
N ALA A 47 25.56 30.62 -14.70
CA ALA A 47 24.61 30.31 -15.76
C ALA A 47 23.33 29.63 -15.21
N ARG A 48 23.47 28.76 -14.21
CA ARG A 48 22.32 28.14 -13.53
C ARG A 48 21.54 29.14 -12.67
N SER A 49 22.22 30.13 -12.08
CA SER A 49 21.59 31.22 -11.34
C SER A 49 20.83 32.18 -12.25
N GLU A 50 21.31 32.45 -13.48
CA GLU A 50 20.58 33.23 -14.50
C GLU A 50 19.33 32.50 -14.99
N VAL A 51 19.41 31.18 -15.24
CA VAL A 51 18.21 30.37 -15.60
C VAL A 51 17.21 30.29 -14.44
N ALA A 52 17.70 30.19 -13.19
CA ALA A 52 16.85 30.20 -12.00
C ALA A 52 16.25 31.58 -11.67
N SER A 53 16.71 32.64 -12.33
CA SER A 53 16.22 34.01 -12.15
C SER A 53 15.38 34.53 -13.31
N ASP A 54 15.08 33.72 -14.34
CA ASP A 54 14.00 34.03 -15.29
C ASP A 54 12.65 33.91 -14.55
N PRO A 55 11.96 35.03 -14.24
CA PRO A 55 10.71 35.00 -13.48
C PRO A 55 9.57 34.33 -14.24
N SER A 56 9.74 34.12 -15.56
CA SER A 56 8.77 33.45 -16.42
C SER A 56 8.93 31.93 -16.48
N LEU A 57 10.03 31.37 -15.93
CA LEU A 57 10.28 29.94 -15.91
C LEU A 57 9.69 29.29 -14.66
N ILE A 58 8.69 28.43 -14.86
CA ILE A 58 8.12 27.63 -13.77
C ILE A 58 8.94 26.34 -13.63
N THR A 59 9.56 26.12 -12.47
CA THR A 59 10.33 24.90 -12.20
C THR A 59 9.57 23.94 -11.29
N ILE A 60 9.31 22.73 -11.77
CA ILE A 60 8.75 21.61 -11.01
C ILE A 60 9.88 20.70 -10.57
N ARG A 61 10.09 20.56 -9.26
CA ARG A 61 11.08 19.66 -8.68
C ARG A 61 10.40 18.34 -8.29
N MET A 62 10.97 17.23 -8.71
CA MET A 62 10.44 15.89 -8.49
C MET A 62 11.49 14.98 -7.85
N SER A 63 11.27 14.53 -6.62
CA SER A 63 12.20 13.63 -5.92
C SER A 63 11.72 12.20 -5.84
N HIS A 64 12.63 11.25 -6.06
CA HIS A 64 12.38 9.80 -6.00
C HIS A 64 13.65 9.04 -5.55
N TRP A 65 13.47 7.79 -5.11
CA TRP A 65 14.59 6.88 -4.83
C TRP A 65 14.82 5.80 -5.89
N GLN A 66 14.04 5.84 -6.98
CA GLN A 66 14.18 4.90 -8.10
C GLN A 66 15.45 5.21 -8.90
N LEU A 67 16.54 4.50 -8.59
CA LEU A 67 17.86 4.67 -9.20
C LEU A 67 18.20 3.56 -10.20
N GLU A 68 17.26 2.66 -10.47
CA GLU A 68 17.37 1.60 -11.47
C GLU A 68 17.69 2.17 -12.85
N ALA A 69 18.45 1.40 -13.64
CA ALA A 69 18.81 1.79 -14.99
C ALA A 69 17.55 2.06 -15.84
N GLY A 70 17.56 3.16 -16.59
CA GLY A 70 16.45 3.59 -17.44
C GLY A 70 15.37 4.43 -16.76
N VAL A 71 15.13 4.30 -15.44
CA VAL A 71 13.99 5.02 -14.79
C VAL A 71 14.16 6.53 -14.89
N ARG A 72 15.34 7.04 -14.54
CA ARG A 72 15.68 8.46 -14.64
C ARG A 72 15.59 8.94 -16.08
N ASP A 73 16.06 8.14 -17.03
CA ASP A 73 16.00 8.47 -18.47
C ASP A 73 14.54 8.53 -18.94
N GLY A 74 13.70 7.57 -18.54
CA GLY A 74 12.28 7.56 -18.86
C GLY A 74 11.54 8.77 -18.29
N LEU A 75 11.77 9.11 -17.02
CA LEU A 75 11.21 10.32 -16.41
C LEU A 75 11.72 11.60 -17.11
N ASP A 76 13.00 11.64 -17.49
CA ASP A 76 13.58 12.79 -18.19
C ASP A 76 13.00 12.97 -19.59
N VAL A 77 12.80 11.89 -20.34
CA VAL A 77 12.19 11.96 -21.68
C VAL A 77 10.74 12.42 -21.57
N VAL A 78 9.96 11.89 -20.63
CA VAL A 78 8.58 12.37 -20.38
C VAL A 78 8.59 13.85 -19.99
N ALA A 79 9.48 14.26 -19.10
CA ALA A 79 9.65 15.66 -18.72
C ALA A 79 9.98 16.55 -19.93
N ARG A 80 10.94 16.18 -20.78
CA ARG A 80 11.27 16.97 -21.98
C ARG A 80 10.10 17.06 -22.95
N GLU A 81 9.33 15.99 -23.14
CA GLU A 81 8.15 16.01 -24.00
C GLU A 81 7.06 16.92 -23.44
N TYR A 82 6.83 16.89 -22.13
CA TYR A 82 5.92 17.81 -21.45
C TYR A 82 6.32 19.27 -21.64
N GLU A 83 7.60 19.59 -21.45
CA GLU A 83 8.11 20.96 -21.62
C GLU A 83 7.93 21.49 -23.03
N LYS A 84 8.11 20.64 -24.05
CA LYS A 84 7.81 21.01 -25.45
C LYS A 84 6.33 21.36 -25.63
N ILE A 85 5.44 20.59 -25.00
CA ILE A 85 3.99 20.85 -25.04
C ILE A 85 3.68 22.19 -24.35
N CYS A 86 4.24 22.46 -23.17
CA CYS A 86 4.08 23.73 -22.48
C CYS A 86 4.62 24.91 -23.30
N ALA A 87 5.80 24.76 -23.88
CA ALA A 87 6.42 25.79 -24.73
C ALA A 87 5.53 26.11 -25.95
N ALA A 88 4.93 25.10 -26.57
CA ALA A 88 3.96 25.28 -27.66
C ALA A 88 2.67 26.00 -27.21
N ARG A 89 2.31 25.92 -25.92
CA ARG A 89 1.22 26.67 -25.29
C ARG A 89 1.64 28.06 -24.79
N GLY A 90 2.89 28.47 -25.04
CA GLY A 90 3.44 29.76 -24.60
C GLY A 90 3.89 29.79 -23.13
N GLN A 91 4.01 28.64 -22.47
CA GLN A 91 4.43 28.54 -21.07
C GLN A 91 5.83 27.92 -20.97
N LYS A 92 6.76 28.59 -20.29
CA LYS A 92 8.09 28.03 -20.01
C LYS A 92 8.03 27.20 -18.73
N VAL A 93 8.15 25.89 -18.87
CA VAL A 93 8.22 24.96 -17.73
C VAL A 93 9.55 24.21 -17.77
N ARG A 94 10.10 23.92 -16.59
CA ARG A 94 11.23 23.01 -16.40
C ARG A 94 10.87 21.97 -15.34
N VAL A 95 11.00 20.70 -15.65
CA VAL A 95 10.91 19.61 -14.68
C VAL A 95 12.31 19.15 -14.32
N GLU A 96 12.63 19.14 -13.02
CA GLU A 96 13.93 18.74 -12.49
C GLU A 96 13.80 17.53 -11.57
N GLN A 97 14.55 16.46 -11.87
CA GLN A 97 14.64 15.29 -11.00
C GLN A 97 15.63 15.53 -9.85
N ILE A 98 15.25 15.07 -8.65
CA ILE A 98 16.09 15.03 -7.47
C ILE A 98 16.22 13.55 -7.04
N PRO A 99 17.16 12.81 -7.65
CA PRO A 99 17.40 11.43 -7.28
C PRO A 99 18.09 11.36 -5.92
N VAL A 100 17.55 10.55 -5.01
CA VAL A 100 18.07 10.39 -3.64
C VAL A 100 18.28 8.90 -3.36
N PRO A 101 19.44 8.47 -2.83
CA PRO A 101 19.68 7.06 -2.54
C PRO A 101 18.65 6.46 -1.58
N GLU A 102 18.16 5.27 -1.92
CA GLU A 102 17.10 4.57 -1.22
C GLU A 102 17.36 4.43 0.30
N GLN A 103 18.61 4.20 0.70
CA GLN A 103 19.02 4.02 2.10
C GLN A 103 18.80 5.27 2.96
N VAL A 104 18.97 6.47 2.38
CA VAL A 104 18.84 7.75 3.09
C VAL A 104 17.51 8.45 2.82
N TYR A 105 16.73 7.97 1.86
CA TYR A 105 15.52 8.63 1.39
C TYR A 105 14.54 8.96 2.51
N ALA A 106 14.27 8.03 3.44
CA ALA A 106 13.31 8.26 4.51
C ALA A 106 13.71 9.43 5.42
N ASN A 107 14.99 9.55 5.77
CA ASN A 107 15.50 10.65 6.58
C ASN A 107 15.49 11.96 5.78
N TRP A 108 15.95 11.92 4.53
CA TRP A 108 15.92 13.06 3.62
C TRP A 108 14.49 13.61 3.45
N PHE A 109 13.53 12.73 3.17
CA PHE A 109 12.10 13.05 3.02
C PHE A 109 11.56 13.79 4.24
N ILE A 110 11.80 13.26 5.45
CA ILE A 110 11.33 13.88 6.69
C ILE A 110 11.98 15.26 6.89
N THR A 111 13.29 15.38 6.68
CA THR A 111 14.02 16.65 6.82
C THR A 111 13.50 17.72 5.86
N GLN A 112 13.25 17.36 4.59
CA GLN A 112 12.74 18.31 3.60
C GLN A 112 11.33 18.81 3.93
N LEU A 113 10.45 17.92 4.42
CA LEU A 113 9.09 18.29 4.82
C LEU A 113 9.10 19.22 6.04
N VAL A 114 9.86 18.87 7.08
CA VAL A 114 9.95 19.67 8.31
C VAL A 114 10.63 21.00 8.06
N GLY A 115 11.66 21.03 7.20
CA GLY A 115 12.37 22.24 6.82
C GLY A 115 11.63 23.13 5.83
N GLY A 116 10.44 22.75 5.36
CA GLY A 116 9.66 23.54 4.39
C GLY A 116 10.33 23.68 3.02
N THR A 117 11.28 22.80 2.70
CA THR A 117 12.10 22.84 1.48
C THR A 117 11.78 21.72 0.49
N ALA A 118 10.78 20.89 0.82
CA ALA A 118 10.34 19.78 0.00
C ALA A 118 10.04 20.17 -1.46
N PRO A 119 10.37 19.29 -2.43
CA PRO A 119 10.03 19.47 -3.85
C PRO A 119 8.52 19.55 -4.10
N ASP A 120 8.12 19.89 -5.33
CA ASP A 120 6.73 20.00 -5.74
C ASP A 120 6.05 18.62 -5.82
N LEU A 121 6.78 17.64 -6.35
CA LEU A 121 6.40 16.23 -6.44
C LEU A 121 7.40 15.38 -5.64
N VAL A 122 6.89 14.55 -4.74
CA VAL A 122 7.73 13.72 -3.86
C VAL A 122 7.22 12.29 -3.87
N GLU A 123 8.07 11.33 -4.21
CA GLU A 123 7.69 9.92 -4.24
C GLU A 123 7.22 9.48 -2.84
N ILE A 124 6.02 8.88 -2.79
CA ILE A 124 5.38 8.43 -1.56
C ILE A 124 5.72 6.96 -1.31
N GLY A 125 6.32 6.69 -0.16
CA GLY A 125 6.62 5.34 0.30
C GLY A 125 7.48 5.39 1.54
N LYS A 126 8.80 5.30 1.39
CA LYS A 126 9.73 5.28 2.53
C LYS A 126 9.64 6.57 3.37
N GLY A 127 9.46 6.43 4.67
CA GLY A 127 9.34 7.56 5.62
C GLY A 127 7.97 8.24 5.61
N SER A 128 7.07 7.89 4.69
CA SER A 128 5.70 8.40 4.70
C SER A 128 4.87 7.79 5.84
N SER A 129 3.94 8.57 6.38
CA SER A 129 2.92 8.11 7.33
C SER A 129 1.64 8.88 7.05
N ASP A 130 0.48 8.33 7.44
CA ASP A 130 -0.81 9.00 7.20
C ASP A 130 -0.86 10.41 7.80
N GLU A 131 -0.22 10.63 8.96
CA GLU A 131 -0.09 11.95 9.57
C GLU A 131 0.73 12.90 8.69
N ARG A 132 1.86 12.45 8.15
CA ARG A 132 2.70 13.27 7.26
C ARG A 132 2.00 13.56 5.95
N LEU A 133 1.29 12.59 5.38
CA LEU A 133 0.48 12.78 4.17
C LEU A 133 -0.60 13.83 4.42
N ALA A 134 -1.40 13.68 5.49
CA ALA A 134 -2.45 14.62 5.85
C ALA A 134 -1.94 16.04 6.14
N ARG A 135 -0.72 16.16 6.69
CA ARG A 135 -0.11 17.44 7.07
C ARG A 135 0.55 18.16 5.91
N PHE A 136 1.35 17.45 5.11
CA PHE A 136 2.28 18.06 4.15
C PHE A 136 1.88 17.89 2.69
N PHE A 137 0.87 17.07 2.38
CA PHE A 137 0.49 16.78 1.00
C PHE A 137 -0.95 17.21 0.69
N GLN A 138 -1.20 17.60 -0.56
CA GLN A 138 -2.54 17.79 -1.07
C GLN A 138 -3.07 16.48 -1.65
N PRO A 139 -4.34 16.14 -1.38
CA PRO A 139 -4.96 14.98 -2.01
C PRO A 139 -5.24 15.26 -3.49
N PHE A 140 -5.24 14.21 -4.30
CA PHE A 140 -5.60 14.26 -5.71
C PHE A 140 -7.10 14.22 -5.97
N GLY A 141 -7.93 13.86 -4.97
CA GLY A 141 -9.37 13.74 -5.07
C GLY A 141 -10.08 14.82 -5.92
N PRO A 142 -9.78 16.12 -5.72
CA PRO A 142 -10.39 17.20 -6.51
C PRO A 142 -10.17 17.10 -8.04
N TYR A 143 -9.05 16.51 -8.48
CA TYR A 143 -8.66 16.44 -9.89
C TYR A 143 -9.10 15.15 -10.59
N LEU A 144 -9.51 14.15 -9.82
CA LEU A 144 -9.66 12.76 -10.30
C LEU A 144 -10.97 12.47 -11.03
N GLN A 145 -11.98 13.32 -10.86
CA GLN A 145 -13.25 13.18 -11.57
C GLN A 145 -13.22 13.83 -12.96
N ASP A 146 -12.32 14.78 -13.17
CA ASP A 146 -12.09 15.37 -14.48
C ASP A 146 -11.44 14.35 -15.42
N ALA A 147 -11.70 14.51 -16.72
CA ALA A 147 -10.96 13.76 -17.72
C ALA A 147 -9.50 14.22 -17.77
N ASN A 148 -8.61 13.28 -18.08
CA ASN A 148 -7.21 13.61 -18.37
C ASN A 148 -7.10 14.18 -19.80
N PRO A 149 -6.79 15.47 -20.00
CA PRO A 149 -6.80 16.11 -21.32
C PRO A 149 -5.76 15.54 -22.28
N TYR A 150 -4.70 14.89 -21.76
CA TYR A 150 -3.65 14.28 -22.59
C TYR A 150 -4.07 12.95 -23.23
N ASN A 151 -5.26 12.45 -22.91
CA ASN A 151 -5.87 11.29 -23.57
C ASN A 151 -6.80 11.65 -24.73
N ALA A 152 -6.88 12.93 -25.12
CA ALA A 152 -7.64 13.36 -26.29
C ALA A 152 -7.21 12.59 -27.56
N GLY A 153 -8.19 12.16 -28.37
CA GLY A 153 -7.96 11.32 -29.55
C GLY A 153 -7.70 9.84 -29.24
N THR A 154 -7.91 9.39 -28.01
CA THR A 154 -7.88 7.98 -27.62
C THR A 154 -9.26 7.52 -27.11
N ASP A 155 -9.46 6.22 -26.93
CA ASP A 155 -10.64 5.66 -26.25
C ASP A 155 -10.72 6.02 -24.75
N LEU A 156 -9.71 6.69 -24.19
CA LEU A 156 -9.75 7.27 -22.83
C LEU A 156 -10.14 8.75 -22.82
N GLU A 157 -10.47 9.34 -23.98
CA GLU A 157 -10.97 10.72 -24.05
C GLU A 157 -12.29 10.86 -23.27
N GLY A 158 -12.39 11.90 -22.43
CA GLY A 158 -13.58 12.13 -21.59
C GLY A 158 -13.74 11.17 -20.40
N VAL A 159 -12.89 10.15 -20.27
CA VAL A 159 -12.92 9.21 -19.13
C VAL A 159 -12.33 9.90 -17.89
N PRO A 160 -13.02 9.87 -16.73
CA PRO A 160 -12.48 10.39 -15.47
C PRO A 160 -11.08 9.86 -15.21
N TRP A 161 -10.14 10.72 -14.81
CA TRP A 161 -8.72 10.38 -14.71
C TRP A 161 -8.49 9.14 -13.83
N ARG A 162 -9.21 8.99 -12.71
CA ARG A 162 -9.15 7.79 -11.86
C ARG A 162 -9.45 6.47 -12.57
N ASN A 163 -10.32 6.49 -13.58
CA ASN A 163 -10.76 5.31 -14.32
C ASN A 163 -9.83 4.99 -15.50
N THR A 164 -8.74 5.74 -15.68
CA THR A 164 -7.74 5.48 -16.74
C THR A 164 -6.64 4.51 -16.30
N PHE A 165 -6.51 4.26 -14.99
CA PHE A 165 -5.53 3.36 -14.40
C PHE A 165 -6.02 1.91 -14.42
N THR A 166 -5.11 0.96 -14.62
CA THR A 166 -5.47 -0.47 -14.79
C THR A 166 -6.15 -1.10 -13.58
N ASP A 167 -5.94 -0.56 -12.38
CA ASP A 167 -6.58 -1.00 -11.13
C ASP A 167 -7.64 -0.03 -10.60
N GLY A 168 -8.02 0.97 -11.40
CA GLY A 168 -8.95 2.03 -11.02
C GLY A 168 -8.50 2.87 -9.82
N LEU A 169 -7.18 2.95 -9.56
CA LEU A 169 -6.55 3.57 -8.38
C LEU A 169 -6.86 2.90 -7.04
N SER A 170 -7.44 1.70 -7.03
CA SER A 170 -7.77 0.99 -5.78
C SER A 170 -6.55 0.79 -4.87
N SER A 171 -5.36 0.55 -5.43
CA SER A 171 -4.11 0.41 -4.68
C SER A 171 -3.58 1.72 -4.08
N ALA A 172 -3.96 2.86 -4.65
CA ALA A 172 -3.49 4.18 -4.24
C ALA A 172 -4.37 4.83 -3.16
N TYR A 173 -5.60 4.33 -2.97
CA TYR A 173 -6.56 4.86 -2.02
C TYR A 173 -6.12 4.63 -0.57
N LYS A 174 -6.05 5.71 0.23
CA LYS A 174 -5.76 5.62 1.67
C LYS A 174 -7.06 5.66 2.46
N ALA A 175 -7.60 4.48 2.80
CA ALA A 175 -8.85 4.35 3.56
C ALA A 175 -8.83 5.14 4.89
N GLU A 176 -7.69 5.25 5.56
CA GLU A 176 -7.51 6.01 6.81
C GLU A 176 -7.64 7.53 6.62
N LEU A 177 -7.39 8.02 5.41
CA LEU A 177 -7.46 9.45 5.05
C LEU A 177 -8.61 9.76 4.10
N LEU A 178 -9.30 8.73 3.59
CA LEU A 178 -10.39 8.79 2.61
C LEU A 178 -10.00 9.49 1.32
N GLU A 179 -8.73 9.45 0.94
CA GLU A 179 -8.18 10.24 -0.15
C GLU A 179 -7.01 9.56 -0.87
N TYR A 180 -6.66 10.11 -2.02
CA TYR A 180 -5.53 9.71 -2.84
C TYR A 180 -4.37 10.69 -2.66
N TYR A 181 -3.24 10.25 -2.13
CA TYR A 181 -2.07 11.12 -1.89
C TYR A 181 -0.91 10.87 -2.85
N GLN A 182 -1.09 9.94 -3.79
CA GLN A 182 -0.17 9.63 -4.88
C GLN A 182 -0.95 9.03 -6.04
N LEU A 183 -0.45 9.15 -7.27
CA LEU A 183 -1.01 8.43 -8.42
C LEU A 183 0.04 7.50 -9.04
N PRO A 184 -0.10 6.19 -8.93
CA PRO A 184 0.89 5.26 -9.43
C PRO A 184 1.04 5.34 -10.97
N PHE A 185 2.26 5.24 -11.49
CA PHE A 185 2.52 5.36 -12.94
C PHE A 185 3.08 4.09 -13.59
N THR A 186 3.30 3.02 -12.82
CA THR A 186 3.82 1.74 -13.33
C THR A 186 3.06 0.55 -12.74
N VAL A 187 3.15 -0.60 -13.43
CA VAL A 187 2.84 -1.92 -12.86
C VAL A 187 4.14 -2.66 -12.64
N LEU A 188 4.25 -3.44 -11.56
CA LEU A 188 5.44 -4.23 -11.26
C LEU A 188 5.07 -5.72 -11.21
N THR A 189 5.88 -6.55 -11.87
CA THR A 189 5.77 -8.01 -11.84
C THR A 189 7.11 -8.62 -11.46
N THR A 190 7.12 -9.90 -11.06
CA THR A 190 8.33 -10.62 -10.66
C THR A 190 8.60 -11.76 -11.63
N ARG A 191 9.86 -11.97 -11.99
CA ARG A 191 10.27 -13.05 -12.89
C ARG A 191 11.51 -13.76 -12.34
N VAL A 192 11.73 -14.97 -12.83
CA VAL A 192 13.02 -15.65 -12.75
C VAL A 192 13.81 -15.26 -13.99
N PHE A 193 14.88 -14.52 -13.79
CA PHE A 193 15.88 -14.18 -14.80
C PHE A 193 16.88 -15.33 -14.90
N TYR A 194 17.33 -15.67 -16.11
CA TYR A 194 18.29 -16.73 -16.32
C TYR A 194 19.35 -16.40 -17.38
N ASN A 195 20.53 -16.96 -17.20
CA ASN A 195 21.62 -16.91 -18.17
C ASN A 195 21.29 -17.79 -19.37
N LYS A 196 20.88 -17.18 -20.49
CA LYS A 196 20.36 -17.92 -21.65
C LYS A 196 21.40 -18.85 -22.30
N PRO A 197 22.67 -18.44 -22.52
CA PRO A 197 23.70 -19.36 -22.99
C PRO A 197 23.94 -20.55 -22.06
N LEU A 198 24.06 -20.31 -20.75
CA LEU A 198 24.30 -21.39 -19.78
C LEU A 198 23.11 -22.33 -19.67
N TYR A 199 21.88 -21.81 -19.74
CA TYR A 199 20.68 -22.64 -19.82
C TYR A 199 20.73 -23.56 -21.04
N LYS A 200 21.11 -23.03 -22.22
CA LYS A 200 21.24 -23.83 -23.43
C LYS A 200 22.37 -24.86 -23.34
N GLU A 201 23.47 -24.55 -22.66
CA GLU A 201 24.55 -25.51 -22.41
C GLU A 201 24.08 -26.68 -21.53
N ILE A 202 23.26 -26.41 -20.51
CA ILE A 202 22.78 -27.43 -19.56
C ILE A 202 21.62 -28.25 -20.15
N ARG A 203 20.66 -27.59 -20.80
CA ARG A 203 19.35 -28.16 -21.18
C ARG A 203 19.13 -28.26 -22.69
N GLY A 204 20.05 -27.76 -23.52
CA GLY A 204 19.83 -27.64 -24.97
C GLY A 204 18.69 -26.69 -25.30
N ASP A 205 17.87 -27.06 -26.28
CA ASP A 205 16.70 -26.26 -26.70
C ASP A 205 15.39 -26.64 -25.96
N LYS A 206 15.48 -27.32 -24.80
CA LYS A 206 14.31 -27.60 -23.96
C LYS A 206 13.62 -26.29 -23.55
N PRO A 207 12.27 -26.22 -23.56
CA PRO A 207 11.55 -25.02 -23.12
C PRO A 207 11.79 -24.73 -21.64
N VAL A 208 11.65 -23.45 -21.26
CA VAL A 208 11.67 -23.00 -19.85
C VAL A 208 10.55 -23.68 -19.04
N PRO A 209 10.74 -23.88 -17.72
CA PRO A 209 9.78 -24.61 -16.89
C PRO A 209 8.44 -23.88 -16.80
N LYS A 210 7.35 -24.62 -16.97
CA LYS A 210 5.97 -24.12 -16.93
C LYS A 210 5.27 -24.42 -15.61
N ASN A 211 5.75 -25.42 -14.89
CA ASN A 211 5.22 -25.87 -13.61
C ASN A 211 6.35 -26.11 -12.62
N TYR A 212 5.97 -26.35 -11.37
CA TYR A 212 6.91 -26.52 -10.27
C TYR A 212 7.81 -27.76 -10.42
N ASP A 213 7.31 -28.89 -10.92
CA ASP A 213 8.12 -30.10 -11.12
C ASP A 213 9.25 -29.89 -12.15
N GLU A 214 8.93 -29.25 -13.28
CA GLU A 214 9.93 -28.87 -14.30
C GLU A 214 10.96 -27.87 -13.75
N PHE A 215 10.54 -26.96 -12.87
CA PHE A 215 11.45 -26.02 -12.22
C PHE A 215 12.42 -26.72 -11.26
N MET A 216 11.93 -27.70 -10.51
CA MET A 216 12.76 -28.53 -9.64
C MET A 216 13.69 -29.46 -10.45
N GLU A 217 13.25 -29.95 -11.60
CA GLU A 217 14.10 -30.68 -12.56
C GLU A 217 15.23 -29.80 -13.07
N LEU A 218 14.94 -28.55 -13.47
CA LEU A 218 15.96 -27.59 -13.87
C LEU A 218 16.99 -27.37 -12.77
N CYS A 219 16.56 -27.23 -11.51
CA CYS A 219 17.48 -27.06 -10.39
C CYS A 219 18.41 -28.27 -10.21
N ARG A 220 17.88 -29.49 -10.32
CA ARG A 220 18.69 -30.72 -10.26
C ARG A 220 19.67 -30.82 -11.43
N ASP A 221 19.23 -30.51 -12.64
CA ASP A 221 20.09 -30.54 -13.83
C ASP A 221 21.29 -29.60 -13.71
N VAL A 222 21.10 -28.41 -13.11
CA VAL A 222 22.20 -27.48 -12.84
C VAL A 222 23.20 -28.06 -11.85
N VAL A 223 22.72 -28.67 -10.75
CA VAL A 223 23.59 -29.33 -9.75
C VAL A 223 24.37 -30.47 -10.41
N ASP A 224 23.70 -31.33 -11.18
CA ASP A 224 24.33 -32.44 -11.89
C ASP A 224 25.37 -31.97 -12.90
N TYR A 225 25.05 -30.91 -13.66
CA TYR A 225 25.98 -30.30 -14.61
C TYR A 225 27.20 -29.71 -13.89
N ALA A 226 26.99 -29.00 -12.78
CA ALA A 226 28.05 -28.41 -11.96
C ALA A 226 29.01 -29.48 -11.42
N HIS A 227 28.46 -30.62 -10.97
CA HIS A 227 29.26 -31.76 -10.52
C HIS A 227 30.05 -32.40 -11.67
N LYS A 228 29.40 -32.67 -12.80
CA LYS A 228 30.04 -33.31 -13.97
C LYS A 228 31.17 -32.47 -14.58
N HIS A 229 31.08 -31.14 -14.49
CA HIS A 229 32.05 -30.21 -15.09
C HIS A 229 33.01 -29.59 -14.06
N ASN A 230 33.06 -30.10 -12.82
CA ASN A 230 33.90 -29.56 -11.74
C ASN A 230 33.71 -28.05 -11.52
N LYS A 231 32.46 -27.57 -11.53
CA LYS A 231 32.08 -26.18 -11.26
C LYS A 231 31.31 -26.08 -9.93
N PRO A 232 31.93 -26.38 -8.76
CA PRO A 232 31.23 -26.41 -7.48
C PRO A 232 30.63 -25.05 -7.05
N GLY A 233 31.08 -23.95 -7.66
CA GLY A 233 30.53 -22.62 -7.43
C GLY A 233 29.30 -22.27 -8.26
N LEU A 234 28.84 -23.16 -9.17
CA LEU A 234 27.64 -22.94 -9.97
C LEU A 234 26.40 -23.48 -9.24
N LEU A 235 25.50 -22.57 -8.87
CA LEU A 235 24.24 -22.88 -8.20
C LEU A 235 23.02 -22.66 -9.13
N PRO A 236 21.88 -23.31 -8.89
CA PRO A 236 20.70 -23.04 -9.69
C PRO A 236 20.16 -21.63 -9.52
N ILE A 237 20.10 -21.11 -8.29
CA ILE A 237 19.45 -19.84 -7.97
C ILE A 237 20.40 -18.96 -7.14
N ALA A 238 20.59 -17.71 -7.56
CA ALA A 238 21.18 -16.70 -6.68
C ALA A 238 20.14 -16.25 -5.65
N GLY A 239 20.43 -16.53 -4.39
CA GLY A 239 19.65 -16.09 -3.23
C GLY A 239 20.27 -14.87 -2.55
N SER A 240 19.40 -14.10 -1.92
CA SER A 240 19.75 -13.09 -0.91
C SER A 240 18.55 -12.90 0.01
N LYS A 241 18.67 -12.09 1.07
CA LYS A 241 17.50 -11.71 1.88
C LYS A 241 16.43 -10.94 1.09
N TYR A 242 16.76 -10.48 -0.12
CA TYR A 242 15.85 -9.76 -1.02
C TYR A 242 15.30 -10.68 -2.12
N ASN A 243 16.17 -11.36 -2.86
CA ASN A 243 15.79 -12.15 -4.04
C ASN A 243 15.15 -13.49 -3.67
N GLY A 244 15.67 -14.15 -2.63
CA GLY A 244 15.19 -15.48 -2.22
C GLY A 244 13.70 -15.47 -1.83
N PRO A 245 13.27 -14.56 -0.92
CA PRO A 245 11.87 -14.45 -0.51
C PRO A 245 10.88 -14.25 -1.65
N MET A 246 11.28 -13.70 -2.81
CA MET A 246 10.37 -13.53 -3.95
C MET A 246 9.85 -14.86 -4.51
N ILE A 247 10.72 -15.87 -4.61
CA ILE A 247 10.31 -17.22 -5.05
C ILE A 247 9.55 -17.91 -3.93
N MET A 248 10.13 -17.88 -2.73
CA MET A 248 9.59 -18.60 -1.58
C MET A 248 8.20 -18.11 -1.16
N GLY A 249 7.97 -16.80 -1.16
CA GLY A 249 6.67 -16.20 -0.84
C GLY A 249 5.58 -16.61 -1.84
N ARG A 250 5.90 -16.65 -3.15
CA ARG A 250 4.98 -17.14 -4.18
C ARG A 250 4.65 -18.62 -4.01
N LEU A 251 5.66 -19.45 -3.71
CA LEU A 251 5.47 -20.87 -3.45
C LEU A 251 4.62 -21.12 -2.19
N PHE A 252 4.94 -20.44 -1.09
CA PHE A 252 4.15 -20.51 0.14
C PHE A 252 2.71 -20.07 -0.09
N GLY A 253 2.54 -18.88 -0.70
CA GLY A 253 1.24 -18.31 -1.02
C GLY A 253 0.41 -19.18 -1.97
N SER A 254 1.03 -20.01 -2.81
CA SER A 254 0.30 -20.96 -3.66
C SER A 254 -0.42 -22.04 -2.85
N GLN A 255 0.13 -22.44 -1.70
CA GLN A 255 -0.41 -23.51 -0.85
C GLN A 255 -1.47 -23.04 0.12
N THR A 256 -1.60 -21.73 0.31
CA THR A 256 -2.58 -21.16 1.23
C THR A 256 -3.76 -20.51 0.52
N GLN A 257 -3.86 -20.62 -0.81
CA GLN A 257 -4.94 -20.04 -1.61
C GLN A 257 -6.33 -20.52 -1.16
N MET A 258 -6.51 -21.83 -1.02
CA MET A 258 -7.80 -22.39 -0.57
C MET A 258 -8.10 -22.04 0.89
N LEU A 259 -7.07 -21.93 1.73
CA LEU A 259 -7.21 -21.48 3.12
C LEU A 259 -7.70 -20.02 3.16
N THR A 260 -7.10 -19.13 2.37
CA THR A 260 -7.55 -17.74 2.28
C THR A 260 -9.00 -17.64 1.85
N GLN A 261 -9.41 -18.42 0.84
CA GLN A 261 -10.80 -18.43 0.38
C GLN A 261 -11.75 -18.92 1.48
N LYS A 262 -11.37 -19.96 2.22
CA LYS A 262 -12.14 -20.47 3.37
C LYS A 262 -12.25 -19.43 4.49
N ASN A 263 -11.18 -18.71 4.78
CA ASN A 263 -11.12 -17.71 5.86
C ASN A 263 -11.83 -16.41 5.49
N ASN A 264 -12.01 -16.10 4.20
CA ASN A 264 -12.56 -14.83 3.73
C ASN A 264 -14.09 -14.76 3.86
N ARG A 265 -14.58 -14.56 5.09
CA ARG A 265 -16.01 -14.44 5.41
C ARG A 265 -16.63 -13.15 4.85
N GLY A 266 -15.82 -12.12 4.62
CA GLY A 266 -16.23 -10.86 4.00
C GLY A 266 -16.39 -10.90 2.47
N LEU A 267 -16.11 -12.05 1.83
CA LEU A 267 -16.19 -12.23 0.38
C LEU A 267 -15.35 -11.21 -0.42
N HIS A 268 -14.19 -10.80 0.13
CA HIS A 268 -13.29 -9.86 -0.54
C HIS A 268 -12.48 -10.49 -1.68
N TRP A 269 -12.54 -11.83 -1.83
CA TRP A 269 -11.77 -12.62 -2.81
C TRP A 269 -10.26 -12.31 -2.84
N THR A 270 -9.71 -11.78 -1.74
CA THR A 270 -8.29 -11.44 -1.59
C THR A 270 -7.81 -11.80 -0.18
N ASN A 271 -6.51 -11.77 0.04
CA ASN A 271 -5.92 -11.92 1.37
C ASN A 271 -6.23 -10.65 2.20
N VAL A 272 -6.98 -10.83 3.29
CA VAL A 272 -7.34 -9.76 4.23
C VAL A 272 -6.74 -10.09 5.60
N PRO A 273 -5.79 -9.28 6.10
CA PRO A 273 -5.12 -9.54 7.37
C PRO A 273 -6.04 -9.81 8.55
N GLU A 274 -7.08 -9.00 8.70
CA GLU A 274 -8.03 -9.13 9.80
C GLU A 274 -8.76 -10.49 9.79
N GLU A 275 -9.20 -10.95 8.61
CA GLU A 275 -9.88 -12.24 8.48
C GLU A 275 -8.92 -13.40 8.82
N ASN A 276 -7.67 -13.31 8.37
CA ASN A 276 -6.68 -14.35 8.62
C ASN A 276 -6.26 -14.41 10.10
N ILE A 277 -6.03 -13.26 10.74
CA ILE A 277 -5.71 -13.20 12.15
C ILE A 277 -6.89 -13.71 12.99
N MET A 278 -8.12 -13.31 12.65
CA MET A 278 -9.31 -13.80 13.34
C MET A 278 -9.51 -15.30 13.16
N ALA A 279 -9.30 -15.83 11.96
CA ALA A 279 -9.32 -17.26 11.69
C ALA A 279 -8.28 -18.02 12.53
N TYR A 280 -7.08 -17.45 12.71
CA TYR A 280 -6.05 -18.02 13.58
C TYR A 280 -6.55 -18.10 15.03
N PHE A 281 -7.13 -17.01 15.54
CA PHE A 281 -7.67 -16.96 16.90
C PHE A 281 -8.85 -17.90 17.15
N ARG A 282 -9.67 -18.18 16.13
CA ARG A 282 -10.72 -19.21 16.19
C ARG A 282 -10.17 -20.64 16.15
N GLY A 283 -8.88 -20.82 15.85
CA GLY A 283 -8.26 -22.12 15.64
C GLY A 283 -8.60 -22.72 14.27
N ASP A 284 -9.08 -21.92 13.31
CA ASP A 284 -9.38 -22.39 11.95
C ASP A 284 -8.11 -22.78 11.19
N TRP A 285 -6.96 -22.21 11.59
CA TRP A 285 -5.64 -22.59 11.13
C TRP A 285 -4.57 -22.31 12.20
N SER A 286 -3.40 -22.96 12.04
CA SER A 286 -2.22 -22.74 12.87
C SER A 286 -0.94 -22.96 12.05
N THR A 287 0.23 -22.77 12.66
CA THR A 287 1.54 -23.12 12.07
C THR A 287 1.72 -24.61 11.74
N GLN A 288 0.83 -25.47 12.26
CA GLN A 288 0.81 -26.91 12.01
C GLN A 288 -0.32 -27.34 11.05
N SER A 289 -1.11 -26.38 10.54
CA SER A 289 -2.11 -26.67 9.52
C SER A 289 -1.47 -27.32 8.29
N PRO A 290 -2.10 -28.34 7.67
CA PRO A 290 -1.55 -29.05 6.52
C PRO A 290 -1.12 -28.14 5.36
N GLU A 291 -1.93 -27.12 5.05
CA GLU A 291 -1.63 -26.11 4.03
C GLU A 291 -0.40 -25.25 4.37
N ILE A 292 -0.21 -24.89 5.65
CA ILE A 292 0.94 -24.12 6.12
C ILE A 292 2.20 -24.99 6.07
N VAL A 293 2.09 -26.24 6.54
CA VAL A 293 3.17 -27.22 6.46
C VAL A 293 3.58 -27.46 5.00
N SER A 294 2.62 -27.61 4.09
CA SER A 294 2.87 -27.76 2.65
C SER A 294 3.64 -26.56 2.09
N GLY A 295 3.21 -25.34 2.44
CA GLY A 295 3.91 -24.11 2.07
C GLY A 295 5.34 -24.05 2.59
N LEU A 296 5.58 -24.39 3.86
CA LEU A 296 6.93 -24.42 4.44
C LEU A 296 7.83 -25.45 3.75
N GLN A 297 7.29 -26.63 3.42
CA GLN A 297 8.02 -27.66 2.68
C GLN A 297 8.40 -27.20 1.26
N LEU A 298 7.52 -26.45 0.57
CA LEU A 298 7.84 -25.84 -0.73
C LEU A 298 8.90 -24.73 -0.63
N MET A 299 8.95 -23.99 0.47
CA MET A 299 10.03 -23.03 0.67
C MET A 299 11.37 -23.75 0.86
N GLN A 300 11.40 -24.78 1.71
CA GLN A 300 12.62 -25.53 1.99
C GLN A 300 13.18 -26.26 0.76
N SER A 301 12.30 -26.70 -0.15
CA SER A 301 12.73 -27.38 -1.36
C SER A 301 13.57 -26.49 -2.29
N VAL A 302 13.37 -25.17 -2.28
CA VAL A 302 14.14 -24.22 -3.12
C VAL A 302 15.33 -23.60 -2.40
N ILE A 303 15.27 -23.50 -1.06
CA ILE A 303 16.37 -23.00 -0.22
C ILE A 303 17.68 -23.74 -0.50
N GLN A 304 17.63 -25.06 -0.68
CA GLN A 304 18.81 -25.89 -0.92
C GLN A 304 19.53 -25.58 -2.24
N TYR A 305 18.90 -24.83 -3.15
CA TYR A 305 19.47 -24.45 -4.44
C TYR A 305 20.00 -23.01 -4.47
N MET A 306 20.06 -22.35 -3.31
CA MET A 306 20.65 -21.03 -3.10
C MET A 306 22.00 -21.14 -2.39
N GLN A 307 22.77 -20.05 -2.33
CA GLN A 307 24.05 -20.03 -1.60
C GLN A 307 23.81 -20.32 -0.11
N PRO A 308 24.65 -21.13 0.55
CA PRO A 308 24.63 -21.25 2.00
C PRO A 308 24.78 -19.87 2.66
N GLY A 309 23.91 -19.56 3.62
CA GLY A 309 23.94 -18.26 4.31
C GLY A 309 23.35 -17.10 3.52
N PHE A 310 22.64 -17.33 2.41
CA PHE A 310 22.05 -16.27 1.57
C PHE A 310 21.20 -15.24 2.34
N ILE A 311 20.65 -15.59 3.50
CA ILE A 311 19.87 -14.69 4.37
C ILE A 311 20.72 -13.51 4.89
N GLN A 312 22.05 -13.67 4.96
CA GLN A 312 22.96 -12.58 5.37
C GLN A 312 23.33 -11.67 4.19
N LEU A 313 23.11 -12.13 2.95
CA LEU A 313 23.44 -11.41 1.73
C LEU A 313 22.39 -10.35 1.41
N GLN A 314 22.85 -9.21 0.88
CA GLN A 314 22.01 -8.13 0.37
C GLN A 314 21.61 -8.38 -1.09
N ARG A 315 20.74 -7.52 -1.64
CA ARG A 315 20.33 -7.56 -3.05
C ARG A 315 21.55 -7.60 -3.99
N ASP A 316 22.51 -6.71 -3.78
CA ASP A 316 23.69 -6.57 -4.65
C ASP A 316 24.58 -7.82 -4.64
N ASP A 317 24.71 -8.50 -3.50
CA ASP A 317 25.47 -9.76 -3.39
C ASP A 317 24.81 -10.87 -4.25
N GLY A 318 23.47 -10.95 -4.21
CA GLY A 318 22.70 -11.87 -5.03
C GLY A 318 22.84 -11.57 -6.53
N THR A 319 22.70 -10.30 -6.90
CA THR A 319 22.91 -9.84 -8.28
C THR A 319 24.31 -10.15 -8.78
N LEU A 320 25.34 -9.87 -7.98
CA LEU A 320 26.74 -10.13 -8.33
C LEU A 320 26.98 -11.63 -8.59
N ASN A 321 26.39 -12.50 -7.78
CA ASN A 321 26.51 -13.94 -7.97
C ASN A 321 25.96 -14.40 -9.33
N PHE A 322 24.80 -13.86 -9.74
CA PHE A 322 24.21 -14.13 -11.05
C PHE A 322 25.06 -13.55 -12.20
N VAL A 323 25.45 -12.28 -12.12
CA VAL A 323 26.24 -11.58 -13.15
C VAL A 323 27.61 -12.24 -13.35
N GLN A 324 28.22 -12.75 -12.29
CA GLN A 324 29.49 -13.49 -12.34
C GLN A 324 29.34 -14.95 -12.83
N LYS A 325 28.14 -15.38 -13.21
CA LYS A 325 27.82 -16.75 -13.64
C LYS A 325 28.05 -17.81 -12.55
N HIS A 326 27.98 -17.41 -11.27
CA HIS A 326 27.95 -18.33 -10.13
C HIS A 326 26.55 -18.90 -9.88
N SER A 327 25.52 -18.36 -10.54
CA SER A 327 24.22 -19.00 -10.62
C SER A 327 23.67 -19.05 -12.04
N LEU A 328 22.78 -20.02 -12.30
CA LEU A 328 22.00 -20.04 -13.55
C LEU A 328 20.92 -18.96 -13.55
N MET A 329 20.25 -18.75 -12.40
CA MET A 329 19.04 -17.96 -12.28
C MET A 329 19.10 -16.96 -11.12
N ILE A 330 18.26 -15.94 -11.16
CA ILE A 330 17.95 -15.02 -10.06
C ILE A 330 16.49 -14.57 -10.16
N ALA A 331 15.78 -14.49 -9.03
CA ALA A 331 14.46 -13.86 -9.02
C ALA A 331 14.59 -12.36 -8.74
N SER A 332 13.95 -11.54 -9.57
CA SER A 332 13.78 -10.13 -9.28
C SER A 332 12.49 -9.58 -9.91
N GLY A 333 12.19 -8.32 -9.63
CA GLY A 333 11.12 -7.59 -10.27
C GLY A 333 11.47 -7.08 -11.66
N ALA A 334 10.44 -6.67 -12.41
CA ALA A 334 10.58 -5.97 -13.68
C ALA A 334 11.47 -4.73 -13.58
N TRP A 335 11.56 -4.13 -12.38
CA TRP A 335 12.39 -2.96 -12.11
C TRP A 335 13.89 -3.21 -12.28
N ASP A 336 14.37 -4.45 -12.07
CA ASP A 336 15.78 -4.82 -12.22
C ASP A 336 16.16 -5.22 -13.65
N ARG A 337 15.19 -5.30 -14.57
CA ARG A 337 15.42 -5.83 -15.90
C ARG A 337 16.53 -5.10 -16.65
N THR A 338 16.43 -3.78 -16.73
CA THR A 338 17.40 -2.96 -17.47
C THR A 338 18.80 -3.10 -16.88
N SER A 339 18.92 -3.07 -15.55
CA SER A 339 20.21 -3.23 -14.86
C SER A 339 20.80 -4.63 -15.11
N LEU A 340 20.01 -5.70 -14.94
CA LEU A 340 20.47 -7.07 -15.17
C LEU A 340 20.89 -7.31 -16.62
N GLU A 341 20.18 -6.74 -17.61
CA GLU A 341 20.56 -6.83 -19.03
C GLU A 341 21.84 -6.08 -19.37
N GLN A 342 22.10 -4.93 -18.71
CA GLN A 342 23.30 -4.12 -18.96
C GLN A 342 24.53 -4.64 -18.22
N GLU A 343 24.36 -5.12 -17.00
CA GLU A 343 25.45 -5.58 -16.14
C GLU A 343 25.88 -7.02 -16.43
N SER A 344 24.97 -7.86 -16.95
CA SER A 344 25.29 -9.24 -17.29
C SER A 344 26.15 -9.32 -18.56
N PRO A 345 27.30 -10.02 -18.55
CA PRO A 345 28.14 -10.23 -19.73
C PRO A 345 27.57 -11.29 -20.68
N PHE A 346 26.27 -11.57 -20.60
CA PHE A 346 25.56 -12.60 -21.35
C PHE A 346 24.10 -12.18 -21.59
N PRO A 347 23.45 -12.66 -22.66
CA PRO A 347 22.02 -12.45 -22.85
C PRO A 347 21.22 -13.05 -21.69
N VAL A 348 20.39 -12.22 -21.06
CA VAL A 348 19.44 -12.61 -20.02
C VAL A 348 18.07 -12.79 -20.66
N ASP A 349 17.32 -13.77 -20.19
CA ASP A 349 15.93 -13.99 -20.56
C ASP A 349 15.15 -14.36 -19.30
N VAL A 350 13.82 -14.43 -19.38
CA VAL A 350 12.97 -14.58 -18.19
C VAL A 350 11.86 -15.59 -18.36
N PHE A 351 11.40 -16.14 -17.24
CA PHE A 351 10.14 -16.86 -17.14
C PHE A 351 9.44 -16.54 -15.81
N ARG A 352 8.15 -16.87 -15.70
CA ARG A 352 7.38 -16.67 -14.47
C ARG A 352 7.83 -17.64 -13.39
N ILE A 353 7.68 -17.28 -12.12
CA ILE A 353 7.94 -18.21 -11.02
C ILE A 353 6.98 -19.41 -11.17
N PRO A 354 7.47 -20.63 -11.47
CA PRO A 354 6.60 -21.77 -11.69
C PRO A 354 6.00 -22.23 -10.35
N LEU A 355 4.69 -22.46 -10.34
CA LEU A 355 3.93 -22.89 -9.16
C LEU A 355 3.36 -24.29 -9.38
N PRO A 356 3.05 -25.03 -8.31
CA PRO A 356 2.30 -26.28 -8.42
C PRO A 356 0.94 -26.05 -9.08
N SER A 357 0.51 -27.00 -9.91
CA SER A 357 -0.86 -27.01 -10.44
C SER A 357 -1.78 -27.80 -9.51
N PRO A 358 -3.12 -27.62 -9.60
CA PRO A 358 -4.06 -28.47 -8.87
C PRO A 358 -3.92 -29.98 -9.16
N SER A 359 -3.33 -30.34 -10.31
CA SER A 359 -3.03 -31.71 -10.70
C SER A 359 -1.70 -32.26 -10.15
N ASP A 360 -0.89 -31.44 -9.48
CA ASP A 360 0.37 -31.88 -8.87
C ASP A 360 0.09 -32.92 -7.77
N PRO A 361 0.71 -34.11 -7.81
CA PRO A 361 0.40 -35.20 -6.90
C PRO A 361 0.77 -34.91 -5.44
N LYS A 362 1.73 -34.01 -5.19
CA LYS A 362 2.23 -33.69 -3.86
C LYS A 362 1.69 -32.36 -3.34
N TYR A 363 1.67 -31.33 -4.18
CA TYR A 363 1.37 -29.95 -3.81
C TYR A 363 0.07 -29.41 -4.44
N GLY A 364 -0.65 -30.23 -5.21
CA GLY A 364 -1.91 -29.84 -5.86
C GLY A 364 -3.09 -29.68 -4.91
N ARG A 365 -3.03 -30.30 -3.73
CA ARG A 365 -4.16 -30.38 -2.79
C ARG A 365 -4.67 -29.02 -2.29
N PHE A 366 -3.78 -28.04 -2.10
CA PHE A 366 -4.12 -26.76 -1.46
C PHE A 366 -3.99 -25.54 -2.39
N THR A 367 -3.56 -25.76 -3.62
CA THR A 367 -3.38 -24.70 -4.61
C THR A 367 -4.57 -24.64 -5.57
N MET A 368 -4.91 -23.42 -5.97
CA MET A 368 -5.81 -23.17 -7.09
C MET A 368 -5.04 -23.03 -8.41
N GLY A 369 -3.71 -22.90 -8.35
CA GLY A 369 -2.82 -22.78 -9.49
C GLY A 369 -2.09 -21.44 -9.53
N GLN A 370 -1.87 -20.93 -10.74
CA GLN A 370 -1.09 -19.70 -10.96
C GLN A 370 -1.70 -18.50 -10.22
N ILE A 371 -0.84 -17.62 -9.70
CA ILE A 371 -1.27 -16.40 -9.00
C ILE A 371 -1.49 -15.28 -10.01
N ALA A 372 -2.58 -14.53 -9.88
CA ALA A 372 -2.84 -13.34 -10.67
C ALA A 372 -1.79 -12.25 -10.40
N GLU A 373 -1.34 -11.59 -11.45
CA GLU A 373 -0.40 -10.46 -11.42
C GLU A 373 -1.12 -9.17 -11.79
N GLY A 374 -0.47 -8.00 -11.65
CA GLY A 374 -1.02 -6.73 -12.16
C GLY A 374 -2.30 -6.26 -11.49
N THR A 375 -2.65 -6.84 -10.34
CA THR A 375 -3.82 -6.46 -9.54
C THR A 375 -3.63 -5.13 -8.81
N SER A 376 -2.41 -4.58 -8.81
CA SER A 376 -2.10 -3.27 -8.27
C SER A 376 -1.13 -2.52 -9.18
N THR A 377 -1.30 -1.21 -9.21
CA THR A 377 -0.33 -0.25 -9.73
C THR A 377 0.61 0.20 -8.60
N ALA A 378 1.79 0.71 -8.93
CA ALA A 378 2.84 1.02 -7.98
C ALA A 378 3.58 2.32 -8.36
N VAL A 379 4.37 2.80 -7.39
CA VAL A 379 5.26 3.98 -7.48
C VAL A 379 4.51 5.26 -7.87
N GLY A 380 4.36 6.18 -6.92
CA GLY A 380 3.66 7.44 -7.16
C GLY A 380 4.28 8.60 -6.40
N PHE A 381 4.11 9.79 -6.97
CA PHE A 381 4.44 11.08 -6.39
C PHE A 381 3.23 11.70 -5.71
N GLY A 382 3.45 12.26 -4.53
CA GLY A 382 2.50 13.12 -3.84
C GLY A 382 2.77 14.59 -4.13
N LEU A 383 1.70 15.39 -4.11
CA LEU A 383 1.75 16.84 -4.29
C LEU A 383 2.08 17.52 -2.97
N ASN A 384 3.26 18.13 -2.87
CA ASN A 384 3.64 18.91 -1.70
C ASN A 384 2.69 20.11 -1.54
N ARG A 385 2.01 20.19 -0.41
CA ARG A 385 1.02 21.25 -0.15
C ARG A 385 1.61 22.65 -0.18
N ALA A 386 2.88 22.81 0.16
CA ALA A 386 3.57 24.08 0.16
C ALA A 386 4.11 24.49 -1.23
N SER A 387 3.94 23.66 -2.25
CA SER A 387 4.37 24.02 -3.61
C SER A 387 3.62 25.27 -4.11
N PRO A 388 4.33 26.24 -4.71
CA PRO A 388 3.69 27.36 -5.40
C PRO A 388 3.18 26.98 -6.81
N ASN A 389 3.51 25.78 -7.30
CA ASN A 389 3.30 25.36 -8.69
C ASN A 389 2.34 24.16 -8.82
N ILE A 390 1.36 24.05 -7.91
CA ILE A 390 0.46 22.89 -7.81
C ILE A 390 -0.22 22.56 -9.15
N GLU A 391 -0.80 23.54 -9.83
CA GLU A 391 -1.55 23.29 -11.07
C GLU A 391 -0.64 22.78 -12.20
N VAL A 392 0.59 23.30 -12.28
CA VAL A 392 1.58 22.84 -13.27
C VAL A 392 2.12 21.45 -12.91
N ALA A 393 2.29 21.17 -11.61
CA ALA A 393 2.67 19.84 -11.13
C ALA A 393 1.58 18.80 -11.44
N VAL A 394 0.31 19.14 -11.23
CA VAL A 394 -0.85 18.29 -11.58
C VAL A 394 -0.93 18.07 -13.09
N ASP A 395 -0.74 19.12 -13.90
CA ASP A 395 -0.77 19.02 -15.35
C ASP A 395 0.39 18.16 -15.90
N PHE A 396 1.60 18.30 -15.36
CA PHE A 396 2.70 17.37 -15.66
C PHE A 396 2.32 15.93 -15.29
N TYR A 397 1.67 15.74 -14.14
CA TYR A 397 1.31 14.40 -13.69
C TYR A 397 0.19 13.77 -14.52
N ARG A 398 -0.77 14.57 -14.99
CA ARG A 398 -1.74 14.19 -16.02
C ARG A 398 -1.04 13.76 -17.30
N PHE A 399 0.02 14.46 -17.73
CA PHE A 399 0.79 14.01 -18.89
C PHE A 399 1.55 12.69 -18.63
N LEU A 400 2.28 12.57 -17.52
CA LEU A 400 3.01 11.34 -17.16
C LEU A 400 2.08 10.11 -17.08
N THR A 401 0.87 10.30 -16.54
CA THR A 401 -0.16 9.25 -16.41
C THR A 401 -1.21 9.28 -17.52
N SER A 402 -0.89 9.90 -18.66
CA SER A 402 -1.66 9.74 -19.90
C SER A 402 -1.22 8.47 -20.63
N ARG A 403 -2.00 8.01 -21.61
CA ARG A 403 -1.58 6.87 -22.44
C ARG A 403 -0.23 7.15 -23.11
N ARG A 404 -0.07 8.32 -23.74
CA ARG A 404 1.17 8.71 -24.41
C ARG A 404 2.34 8.81 -23.43
N GLY A 405 2.16 9.50 -22.31
CA GLY A 405 3.22 9.65 -21.30
C GLY A 405 3.65 8.31 -20.70
N SER A 406 2.69 7.42 -20.43
CA SER A 406 2.96 6.09 -19.91
C SER A 406 3.68 5.19 -20.92
N GLU A 407 3.33 5.28 -22.21
CA GLU A 407 4.04 4.57 -23.30
C GLU A 407 5.48 5.07 -23.46
N ILE A 408 5.69 6.40 -23.42
CA ILE A 408 7.03 7.00 -23.47
C ILE A 408 7.83 6.52 -22.25
N PHE A 409 7.28 6.62 -21.04
CA PHE A 409 7.95 6.15 -19.84
C PHE A 409 8.36 4.69 -19.99
N ALA A 410 7.42 3.80 -20.32
CA ALA A 410 7.68 2.37 -20.46
C ALA A 410 8.75 2.04 -21.51
N GLN A 411 8.77 2.77 -22.63
CA GLN A 411 9.75 2.58 -23.70
C GLN A 411 11.18 2.83 -23.23
N TYR A 412 11.41 3.85 -22.41
CA TYR A 412 12.74 4.29 -22.00
C TYR A 412 13.16 3.76 -20.62
N SER A 413 12.21 3.54 -19.70
CA SER A 413 12.50 3.00 -18.36
C SER A 413 12.65 1.49 -18.33
N GLY A 414 11.97 0.79 -19.24
CA GLY A 414 11.85 -0.66 -19.16
C GLY A 414 10.86 -1.14 -18.09
N TRP A 415 9.99 -0.26 -17.59
CA TRP A 415 8.93 -0.59 -16.64
C TRP A 415 7.56 -0.66 -17.32
N LEU A 416 6.63 -1.43 -16.77
CA LEU A 416 5.32 -1.65 -17.39
C LEU A 416 4.40 -0.44 -17.18
N PRO A 417 3.60 -0.06 -18.19
CA PRO A 417 2.65 1.05 -18.05
C PRO A 417 1.50 0.70 -17.08
N ALA A 418 1.00 1.70 -16.35
CA ALA A 418 -0.16 1.59 -15.45
C ALA A 418 -1.49 2.08 -16.07
N ILE A 419 -1.47 2.50 -17.33
CA ILE A 419 -2.62 3.11 -18.01
C ILE A 419 -3.29 2.12 -18.96
N ILE A 420 -4.62 2.08 -18.93
CA ILE A 420 -5.43 1.18 -19.76
C ILE A 420 -5.15 1.42 -21.25
N GLY A 421 -4.88 0.33 -21.98
CA GLY A 421 -4.63 0.36 -23.42
C GLY A 421 -3.28 0.96 -23.83
N ALA A 422 -2.41 1.34 -22.89
CA ALA A 422 -1.04 1.70 -23.20
C ALA A 422 -0.28 0.51 -23.79
N LYS A 423 0.45 0.75 -24.89
CA LYS A 423 1.25 -0.28 -25.56
C LYS A 423 2.41 -0.70 -24.68
N ILE A 424 2.53 -2.00 -24.46
CA ILE A 424 3.70 -2.61 -23.81
C ILE A 424 4.79 -2.77 -24.88
N PRO A 425 5.99 -2.18 -24.72
CA PRO A 425 7.11 -2.40 -25.63
C PRO A 425 7.43 -3.89 -25.74
N ALA A 426 7.80 -4.37 -26.94
CA ALA A 426 8.06 -5.80 -27.20
C ALA A 426 9.07 -6.43 -26.22
N LYS A 427 10.08 -5.66 -25.80
CA LYS A 427 11.04 -6.10 -24.79
C LYS A 427 10.36 -6.46 -23.46
N LEU A 428 9.35 -5.72 -23.04
CA LEU A 428 8.62 -5.92 -21.78
C LEU A 428 7.50 -6.96 -21.85
N GLU A 429 7.23 -7.52 -23.03
CA GLU A 429 6.15 -8.51 -23.21
C GLU A 429 6.29 -9.74 -22.28
N PRO A 430 7.49 -10.30 -22.00
CA PRO A 430 7.65 -11.38 -21.01
C PRO A 430 7.23 -10.99 -19.59
N PHE A 431 7.16 -9.70 -19.28
CA PHE A 431 6.74 -9.15 -17.98
C PHE A 431 5.25 -8.83 -17.93
N ARG A 432 4.51 -8.97 -19.04
CA ARG A 432 3.07 -8.73 -19.07
C ARG A 432 2.37 -9.47 -17.92
N PRO A 433 1.61 -8.76 -17.06
CA PRO A 433 0.88 -9.39 -15.98
C PRO A 433 -0.11 -10.43 -16.50
N ASP A 434 -0.19 -11.58 -15.82
CA ASP A 434 -1.31 -12.52 -16.03
C ASP A 434 -2.47 -12.22 -15.11
N MET A 435 -3.59 -11.76 -15.68
CA MET A 435 -4.79 -11.52 -14.89
C MET A 435 -5.64 -12.79 -14.71
N ASN A 436 -5.33 -13.90 -15.39
CA ASN A 436 -6.14 -15.13 -15.38
C ASN A 436 -5.84 -16.06 -14.19
N GLY A 437 -4.89 -15.69 -13.33
CA GLY A 437 -4.55 -16.45 -12.14
C GLY A 437 -5.56 -16.26 -11.00
N TYR A 438 -5.26 -16.91 -9.87
CA TYR A 438 -6.00 -16.79 -8.62
C TYR A 438 -5.34 -15.79 -7.67
N PRO A 439 -6.06 -15.22 -6.71
CA PRO A 439 -5.47 -14.42 -5.64
C PRO A 439 -4.34 -15.18 -4.91
N GLN A 440 -3.36 -14.43 -4.41
CA GLN A 440 -2.32 -15.00 -3.56
C GLN A 440 -2.92 -15.48 -2.22
N GLY A 441 -2.41 -16.60 -1.71
CA GLY A 441 -2.81 -17.12 -0.42
C GLY A 441 -2.28 -16.32 0.78
N THR A 442 -2.70 -16.76 1.96
CA THR A 442 -2.35 -16.21 3.28
C THR A 442 -0.88 -16.43 3.56
N GLU A 443 -0.17 -15.38 3.99
CA GLU A 443 1.22 -15.46 4.49
C GLU A 443 1.25 -15.66 6.00
N LEU A 444 2.39 -16.03 6.60
CA LEU A 444 2.46 -16.09 8.08
C LEU A 444 2.49 -14.71 8.72
N GLY A 445 3.09 -13.74 8.04
CA GLY A 445 3.02 -12.33 8.40
C GLY A 445 1.71 -11.70 7.93
N GLN A 446 0.99 -11.04 8.83
CA GLN A 446 -0.28 -10.34 8.56
C GLN A 446 -0.21 -8.85 8.95
N GLY A 447 0.89 -8.41 9.56
CA GLY A 447 1.11 -7.05 10.00
C GLY A 447 2.55 -6.85 10.45
N SER A 448 2.85 -5.65 10.95
CA SER A 448 4.21 -5.25 11.33
C SER A 448 4.85 -6.18 12.36
N GLU A 449 4.11 -6.61 13.39
CA GLU A 449 4.67 -7.45 14.45
C GLU A 449 4.83 -8.90 14.01
N SER A 450 3.84 -9.45 13.30
CA SER A 450 3.94 -10.81 12.77
C SER A 450 4.99 -10.93 11.66
N ASN A 451 5.17 -9.90 10.83
CA ASN A 451 6.29 -9.81 9.89
C ASN A 451 7.64 -9.81 10.62
N ARG A 452 7.75 -9.06 11.73
CA ARG A 452 8.98 -9.06 12.55
C ARG A 452 9.27 -10.44 13.15
N VAL A 453 8.24 -11.18 13.61
CA VAL A 453 8.40 -12.56 14.08
C VAL A 453 8.90 -13.46 12.94
N TRP A 454 8.32 -13.33 11.75
CA TRP A 454 8.78 -14.05 10.56
C TRP A 454 10.25 -13.74 10.25
N ASP A 455 10.60 -12.47 10.08
CA ASP A 455 11.94 -12.02 9.68
C ASP A 455 13.02 -12.48 10.67
N ASN A 456 12.74 -12.40 11.97
CA ASN A 456 13.67 -12.81 13.02
C ASN A 456 13.93 -14.30 13.06
N ASN A 457 12.99 -15.13 12.59
CA ASN A 457 13.05 -16.58 12.72
C ASN A 457 13.26 -17.29 11.38
N PHE A 458 13.17 -16.58 10.25
CA PHE A 458 13.28 -17.14 8.91
C PHE A 458 14.57 -17.94 8.70
N TYR A 459 15.67 -17.55 9.35
CA TYR A 459 16.94 -18.28 9.33
C TYR A 459 16.83 -19.75 9.77
N LEU A 460 15.86 -20.10 10.62
CA LEU A 460 15.65 -21.48 11.07
C LEU A 460 15.24 -22.37 9.89
N LEU A 461 14.34 -21.90 9.01
CA LEU A 461 13.96 -22.65 7.81
C LEU A 461 15.14 -22.94 6.89
N ALA A 462 16.05 -21.97 6.76
CA ALA A 462 17.24 -22.12 5.94
C ALA A 462 18.32 -23.00 6.58
N LYS A 463 18.41 -23.00 7.92
CA LYS A 463 19.41 -23.78 8.67
C LYS A 463 19.03 -25.26 8.80
N THR A 464 17.75 -25.61 8.78
CA THR A 464 17.26 -26.98 8.98
C THR A 464 16.59 -27.52 7.72
N PRO A 465 17.35 -27.85 6.66
CA PRO A 465 16.78 -28.30 5.39
C PRO A 465 15.93 -29.55 5.59
N ASN A 466 14.75 -29.58 4.97
CA ASN A 466 13.73 -30.65 5.09
C ASN A 466 13.14 -30.85 6.49
N ASP A 467 13.46 -30.00 7.46
CA ASP A 467 12.84 -30.00 8.78
C ASP A 467 12.33 -28.59 9.13
N TYR A 468 11.03 -28.38 8.99
CA TYR A 468 10.37 -27.12 9.31
C TYR A 468 10.00 -26.99 10.79
N GLN A 469 10.12 -28.07 11.58
CA GLN A 469 9.65 -28.10 12.96
C GLN A 469 10.35 -27.08 13.86
N PRO A 470 11.69 -26.90 13.80
CA PRO A 470 12.37 -25.89 14.62
C PRO A 470 11.84 -24.48 14.37
N PHE A 471 11.56 -24.14 13.11
CA PHE A 471 10.93 -22.87 12.77
C PHE A 471 9.51 -22.78 13.34
N SER A 472 8.66 -23.75 13.01
CA SER A 472 7.25 -23.76 13.42
C SER A 472 7.10 -23.70 14.95
N GLN A 473 7.83 -24.52 15.70
CA GLN A 473 7.80 -24.55 17.16
C GLN A 473 8.26 -23.23 17.79
N THR A 474 9.23 -22.55 17.16
CA THR A 474 9.74 -21.26 17.65
C THR A 474 8.74 -20.13 17.40
N ILE A 475 8.14 -20.07 16.21
CA ILE A 475 7.24 -18.96 15.85
C ILE A 475 5.84 -19.13 16.44
N SER A 476 5.34 -20.35 16.63
CA SER A 476 3.97 -20.62 17.10
C SER A 476 3.55 -19.82 18.33
N PRO A 477 4.32 -19.81 19.44
CA PRO A 477 3.97 -19.02 20.62
C PRO A 477 4.10 -17.51 20.37
N GLN A 478 5.11 -17.07 19.60
CA GLN A 478 5.35 -15.65 19.31
C GLN A 478 4.28 -15.05 18.39
N LEU A 479 3.77 -15.84 17.45
CA LEU A 479 2.84 -15.39 16.42
C LEU A 479 1.50 -14.98 17.01
N ARG A 480 1.04 -15.67 18.06
CA ARG A 480 -0.21 -15.32 18.75
C ARG A 480 -0.15 -13.90 19.34
N ASP A 481 0.92 -13.59 20.05
CA ASP A 481 1.11 -12.27 20.67
C ASP A 481 1.30 -11.19 19.61
N ALA A 482 2.07 -11.48 18.56
CA ALA A 482 2.25 -10.58 17.44
C ALA A 482 0.93 -10.26 16.72
N PHE A 483 0.08 -11.27 16.48
CA PHE A 483 -1.25 -11.08 15.91
C PHE A 483 -2.18 -10.26 16.81
N PHE A 484 -2.05 -10.36 18.13
CA PHE A 484 -2.81 -9.49 19.03
C PHE A 484 -2.39 -8.02 18.88
N GLU A 485 -1.09 -7.75 18.79
CA GLU A 485 -0.59 -6.39 18.58
C GLU A 485 -0.97 -5.85 17.18
N ASP A 486 -0.84 -6.67 16.14
CA ASP A 486 -1.27 -6.30 14.79
C ASP A 486 -2.77 -5.97 14.76
N MET A 487 -3.62 -6.78 15.39
CA MET A 487 -5.06 -6.47 15.50
C MET A 487 -5.33 -5.18 16.28
N LYS A 488 -4.54 -4.84 17.31
CA LYS A 488 -4.66 -3.55 18.01
C LYS A 488 -4.28 -2.39 17.09
N LEU A 489 -3.24 -2.54 16.28
CA LEU A 489 -2.83 -1.51 15.32
C LEU A 489 -3.92 -1.30 14.25
N ILE A 490 -4.44 -2.39 13.69
CA ILE A 490 -5.53 -2.35 12.72
C ILE A 490 -6.80 -1.73 13.33
N ALA A 491 -7.16 -2.14 14.55
CA ALA A 491 -8.30 -1.58 15.30
C ALA A 491 -8.21 -0.07 15.48
N ARG A 492 -7.02 0.43 15.84
CA ARG A 492 -6.73 1.85 16.02
C ARG A 492 -6.83 2.60 14.69
N GLY A 493 -6.31 2.02 13.60
CA GLY A 493 -6.50 2.53 12.24
C GLY A 493 -7.99 2.66 11.94
N ARG A 494 -8.72 1.54 11.87
CA ARG A 494 -10.16 1.52 11.54
C ARG A 494 -10.98 2.51 12.36
N THR A 495 -10.72 2.61 13.67
CA THR A 495 -11.42 3.58 14.53
C THR A 495 -11.13 5.02 14.09
N ARG A 496 -9.87 5.37 13.77
CA ARG A 496 -9.52 6.68 13.23
C ARG A 496 -10.17 6.94 11.87
N ALA A 497 -10.16 5.97 10.95
CA ALA A 497 -10.86 6.08 9.67
C ALA A 497 -12.35 6.41 9.86
N ILE A 498 -13.04 5.63 10.69
CA ILE A 498 -14.48 5.82 11.01
C ILE A 498 -14.72 7.20 11.61
N SER A 499 -13.93 7.60 12.62
CA SER A 499 -14.08 8.93 13.24
C SER A 499 -13.78 10.08 12.28
N ARG A 500 -12.91 9.88 11.28
CA ARG A 500 -12.64 10.87 10.23
C ARG A 500 -13.78 10.99 9.22
N MET A 501 -14.58 9.94 9.01
CA MET A 501 -15.80 10.01 8.18
C MET A 501 -16.95 10.75 8.87
N ASP A 502 -17.01 10.76 10.21
CA ASP A 502 -18.10 11.42 10.94
C ASP A 502 -18.18 12.94 10.66
N VAL A 503 -17.04 13.61 10.48
CA VAL A 503 -16.97 15.06 10.23
C VAL A 503 -17.54 15.45 8.86
N PRO A 504 -17.07 14.90 7.72
CA PRO A 504 -17.64 15.20 6.41
C PRO A 504 -19.10 14.73 6.30
N LEU A 505 -19.48 13.61 6.92
CA LEU A 505 -20.88 13.17 6.99
C LEU A 505 -21.76 14.19 7.73
N GLY A 506 -21.30 14.66 8.89
CA GLY A 506 -21.97 15.73 9.64
C GLY A 506 -22.10 17.02 8.84
N ALA A 507 -21.03 17.44 8.14
CA ALA A 507 -21.04 18.64 7.31
C ALA A 507 -22.01 18.51 6.13
N LEU A 508 -21.96 17.40 5.38
CA LEU A 508 -22.85 17.12 4.25
C LEU A 508 -24.31 16.99 4.70
N PHE A 509 -24.57 16.37 5.85
CA PHE A 509 -25.90 16.28 6.42
C PHE A 509 -26.45 17.67 6.81
N VAL A 510 -25.67 18.50 7.51
CA VAL A 510 -26.06 19.88 7.85
C VAL A 510 -26.27 20.71 6.58
N GLN A 511 -25.45 20.52 5.56
CA GLN A 511 -25.63 21.18 4.26
C GLN A 511 -26.94 20.73 3.60
N ALA A 512 -27.24 19.43 3.55
CA ALA A 512 -28.48 18.90 3.01
C ALA A 512 -29.72 19.40 3.77
N LEU A 513 -29.66 19.48 5.11
CA LEU A 513 -30.71 20.07 5.95
C LEU A 513 -30.96 21.55 5.58
N ARG A 514 -29.90 22.31 5.28
CA ARG A 514 -29.98 23.73 4.96
C ARG A 514 -30.45 23.99 3.52
N THR A 515 -30.16 23.11 2.57
CA THR A 515 -30.50 23.33 1.15
C THR A 515 -31.87 22.77 0.77
N ASN A 516 -32.29 21.63 1.33
CA ASN A 516 -33.48 20.91 0.87
C ASN A 516 -34.66 20.91 1.86
N GLY A 517 -34.54 21.57 3.02
CA GLY A 517 -35.37 21.25 4.18
C GLY A 517 -35.04 19.84 4.69
N ALA A 518 -35.45 19.47 5.91
CA ALA A 518 -35.07 18.19 6.49
C ALA A 518 -35.38 17.02 5.53
N PRO A 519 -34.37 16.36 4.93
CA PRO A 519 -34.67 15.24 4.06
C PRO A 519 -35.26 14.15 4.93
N LYS A 520 -36.38 13.56 4.48
CA LYS A 520 -36.85 12.33 5.10
C LYS A 520 -35.71 11.32 4.94
N VAL A 521 -35.12 10.91 6.07
CA VAL A 521 -33.99 9.97 6.14
C VAL A 521 -34.25 8.69 5.32
N SER A 522 -35.51 8.36 5.06
CA SER A 522 -35.96 7.26 4.20
C SER A 522 -35.63 7.40 2.71
N GLU A 523 -35.40 8.61 2.19
CA GLU A 523 -35.13 8.84 0.75
C GLU A 523 -33.64 8.92 0.42
N ALA A 524 -32.77 9.16 1.41
CA ALA A 524 -31.31 9.22 1.25
C ALA A 524 -30.60 7.87 1.43
N TYR A 525 -31.34 6.78 1.64
CA TYR A 525 -30.81 5.42 1.81
C TYR A 525 -31.06 4.59 0.54
N PRO A 526 -30.01 4.20 -0.23
CA PRO A 526 -30.17 3.19 -1.26
C PRO A 526 -30.50 1.82 -0.63
N ARG A 527 -31.44 1.10 -1.26
CA ARG A 527 -31.94 -0.24 -0.87
C ARG A 527 -30.92 -1.38 -1.09
N ALA A 528 -29.66 -1.19 -0.71
CA ALA A 528 -28.61 -2.19 -0.86
C ALA A 528 -27.81 -2.35 0.45
N VAL A 529 -28.49 -2.70 1.55
CA VAL A 529 -27.84 -3.12 2.80
C VAL A 529 -28.35 -4.52 3.16
N PRO A 530 -27.48 -5.47 3.57
CA PRO A 530 -27.89 -6.84 3.91
C PRO A 530 -28.98 -6.88 4.98
N THR A 531 -29.91 -7.81 4.78
CA THR A 531 -31.17 -8.04 5.48
C THR A 531 -31.08 -8.03 7.01
N ALA A 532 -29.92 -8.33 7.61
CA ALA A 532 -29.72 -8.33 9.06
C ALA A 532 -29.79 -6.92 9.70
N THR A 533 -29.46 -5.87 8.96
CA THR A 533 -29.59 -4.48 9.43
C THR A 533 -31.05 -4.03 9.28
N TYR A 534 -31.72 -4.49 8.22
CA TYR A 534 -33.15 -4.26 8.01
C TYR A 534 -34.03 -4.98 9.02
N GLU A 535 -33.68 -6.21 9.45
CA GLU A 535 -34.42 -6.93 10.50
C GLU A 535 -34.29 -6.21 11.84
N ARG A 536 -33.10 -5.71 12.21
CA ARG A 536 -32.92 -4.94 13.44
C ARG A 536 -33.54 -3.55 13.39
N MET A 537 -33.49 -2.87 12.24
CA MET A 537 -34.14 -1.56 12.08
C MET A 537 -35.65 -1.71 11.95
N ALA A 538 -36.18 -2.73 11.28
CA ALA A 538 -37.61 -3.04 11.26
C ALA A 538 -38.12 -3.54 12.63
N GLU A 539 -37.29 -4.23 13.42
CA GLU A 539 -37.60 -4.57 14.80
C GLU A 539 -37.58 -3.32 15.70
N THR A 540 -36.66 -2.38 15.44
CA THR A 540 -36.63 -1.06 16.08
C THR A 540 -37.83 -0.21 15.68
N ASP A 541 -38.23 -0.20 14.42
CA ASP A 541 -39.40 0.53 13.90
C ASP A 541 -40.71 -0.12 14.36
N ARG A 542 -40.78 -1.45 14.45
CA ARG A 542 -41.92 -2.16 15.07
C ARG A 542 -41.97 -1.93 16.59
N MET A 543 -40.83 -1.86 17.27
CA MET A 543 -40.74 -1.50 18.68
C MET A 543 -41.16 -0.04 18.90
N ILE A 544 -40.75 0.88 18.03
CA ILE A 544 -41.15 2.29 18.07
C ILE A 544 -42.64 2.43 17.77
N ALA A 545 -43.17 1.75 16.75
CA ALA A 545 -44.60 1.75 16.43
C ALA A 545 -45.45 1.07 17.52
N ALA A 546 -44.93 0.03 18.19
CA ALA A 546 -45.59 -0.61 19.32
C ALA A 546 -45.51 0.24 20.61
N MET A 547 -44.43 1.01 20.79
CA MET A 547 -44.27 1.98 21.88
C MET A 547 -45.15 3.22 21.70
N GLN A 548 -45.34 3.68 20.46
CA GLN A 548 -46.24 4.79 20.12
C GLN A 548 -47.72 4.42 20.29
N ASN A 549 -48.09 3.14 20.08
CA ASN A 549 -49.48 2.67 20.17
C ASN A 549 -49.84 1.95 21.48
N GLY A 550 -48.92 1.88 22.45
CA GLY A 550 -49.20 1.46 23.83
C GLY A 550 -49.59 -0.01 24.05
N LYS A 551 -49.41 -0.91 23.08
CA LYS A 551 -49.68 -2.36 23.27
C LYS A 551 -48.62 -3.21 22.56
N ILE A 552 -47.83 -3.97 23.33
CA ILE A 552 -47.03 -5.08 22.83
C ILE A 552 -47.89 -6.35 22.94
N PRO A 553 -48.34 -6.98 21.84
CA PRO A 553 -49.10 -8.23 21.90
C PRO A 553 -48.25 -9.35 22.51
N GLY A 554 -48.70 -9.92 23.63
CA GLY A 554 -48.03 -11.04 24.31
C GLY A 554 -47.03 -10.66 25.42
N ALA A 555 -46.88 -9.38 25.77
CA ALA A 555 -46.09 -8.97 26.92
C ALA A 555 -46.92 -8.99 28.21
N THR A 556 -46.51 -9.79 29.19
CA THR A 556 -47.03 -9.70 30.57
C THR A 556 -46.03 -8.99 31.47
N LEU A 557 -46.51 -8.00 32.21
CA LEU A 557 -45.74 -7.29 33.23
C LEU A 557 -45.95 -8.02 34.56
N ASN A 558 -44.89 -8.61 35.11
CA ASN A 558 -44.98 -9.26 36.43
C ASN A 558 -43.82 -8.77 37.30
N GLY A 559 -44.14 -8.10 38.41
CA GLY A 559 -43.13 -7.58 39.36
C GLY A 559 -42.13 -6.57 38.79
N GLY A 560 -42.50 -5.79 37.76
CA GLY A 560 -41.62 -4.79 37.16
C GLY A 560 -40.62 -5.32 36.12
N ARG A 561 -40.80 -6.57 35.64
CA ARG A 561 -40.02 -7.14 34.54
C ARG A 561 -40.91 -7.42 33.33
N LEU A 562 -40.45 -7.01 32.15
CA LEU A 562 -41.09 -7.25 30.86
C LEU A 562 -40.55 -8.57 30.29
N ARG A 563 -41.43 -9.55 30.02
CA ARG A 563 -41.07 -10.78 29.28
C ARG A 563 -41.70 -10.74 27.89
N VAL A 564 -40.88 -10.93 26.86
CA VAL A 564 -41.31 -11.09 25.46
C VAL A 564 -40.91 -12.50 25.01
N ALA A 565 -41.86 -13.32 24.56
CA ALA A 565 -41.59 -14.68 24.13
C ALA A 565 -40.85 -14.68 22.77
N GLY A 566 -39.65 -15.27 22.71
CA GLY A 566 -38.92 -15.55 21.47
C GLY A 566 -37.61 -14.77 21.23
N ALA A 567 -37.19 -13.87 22.12
CA ALA A 567 -35.91 -13.15 21.97
C ALA A 567 -34.72 -13.92 22.60
N PRO A 568 -33.55 -14.03 21.93
CA PRO A 568 -32.33 -14.53 22.55
C PRO A 568 -31.82 -13.55 23.61
N GLU A 569 -31.35 -14.06 24.75
CA GLU A 569 -30.89 -13.28 25.91
C GLU A 569 -29.87 -12.19 25.54
N MET A 570 -30.30 -10.93 25.61
CA MET A 570 -29.37 -9.80 25.72
C MET A 570 -28.81 -9.77 27.15
N VAL A 571 -27.49 -9.74 27.28
CA VAL A 571 -26.78 -9.55 28.54
C VAL A 571 -27.15 -8.18 29.12
N GLU A 572 -28.01 -8.18 30.14
CA GLU A 572 -28.30 -7.05 31.02
C GLU A 572 -27.06 -6.68 31.85
N GLN A 573 -26.69 -5.40 31.89
CA GLN A 573 -26.02 -4.81 33.05
C GLN A 573 -26.97 -3.82 33.70
N THR A 574 -27.57 -4.23 34.81
CA THR A 574 -28.48 -3.41 35.60
C THR A 574 -27.67 -2.48 36.51
N PHE A 575 -27.74 -1.17 36.30
CA PHE A 575 -27.34 -0.21 37.33
C PHE A 575 -28.56 0.05 38.23
N LYS A 576 -28.53 -0.39 39.49
CA LYS A 576 -29.49 0.08 40.50
C LYS A 576 -29.13 1.52 40.86
N VAL A 577 -29.85 2.47 40.29
CA VAL A 577 -29.85 3.85 40.79
C VAL A 577 -31.07 4.01 41.69
N ASP A 578 -30.83 4.46 42.93
CA ASP A 578 -31.86 4.72 43.92
C ASP A 578 -32.83 5.78 43.37
N PRO A 579 -34.16 5.54 43.34
CA PRO A 579 -35.14 6.49 42.84
C PRO A 579 -35.11 7.85 43.56
N SER A 580 -34.65 7.89 44.82
CA SER A 580 -34.50 9.13 45.58
C SER A 580 -33.44 10.08 45.02
N PHE A 581 -32.56 9.58 44.14
CA PHE A 581 -31.53 10.35 43.43
C PHE A 581 -32.13 11.35 42.42
N PHE A 582 -33.36 11.11 41.94
CA PHE A 582 -34.04 11.98 40.97
C PHE A 582 -34.95 13.04 41.61
N ALA A 583 -35.19 12.95 42.92
CA ALA A 583 -36.18 13.80 43.61
C ALA A 583 -35.59 15.08 44.23
N LYS A 584 -34.25 15.25 44.27
CA LYS A 584 -33.59 16.40 44.90
C LYS A 584 -32.67 17.14 43.94
N GLY A 585 -33.25 18.00 43.11
CA GLY A 585 -32.54 19.05 42.38
C GLY A 585 -31.84 18.58 41.10
N GLY A 586 -32.09 19.28 40.00
CA GLY A 586 -31.59 18.93 38.67
C GLY A 586 -30.06 18.81 38.57
N PHE A 587 -29.61 18.08 37.54
CA PHE A 587 -28.23 17.78 37.16
C PHE A 587 -27.39 19.03 36.77
N ALA A 588 -27.37 20.05 37.62
CA ALA A 588 -26.48 21.20 37.52
C ALA A 588 -25.17 20.99 38.32
N ASP A 589 -25.07 19.92 39.12
CA ASP A 589 -23.91 19.66 39.99
C ASP A 589 -22.81 18.85 39.27
N GLU A 590 -21.62 19.44 39.16
CA GLU A 590 -20.43 18.87 38.50
C GLU A 590 -19.97 17.55 39.15
N GLN A 591 -20.21 17.37 40.45
CA GLN A 591 -19.85 16.14 41.18
C GLN A 591 -20.63 14.91 40.70
N VAL A 592 -21.87 15.11 40.23
CA VAL A 592 -22.72 14.01 39.72
C VAL A 592 -22.22 13.53 38.34
N LYS A 593 -21.69 14.44 37.50
CA LYS A 593 -21.04 14.09 36.22
C LYS A 593 -19.74 13.30 36.43
N LEU A 594 -18.92 13.72 37.40
CA LEU A 594 -17.66 13.04 37.75
C LEU A 594 -17.88 11.63 38.30
N THR A 595 -18.89 11.44 39.16
CA THR A 595 -19.19 10.13 39.77
C THR A 595 -19.70 9.11 38.73
N LEU A 596 -20.40 9.56 37.68
CA LEU A 596 -20.84 8.69 36.58
C LEU A 596 -19.67 8.31 35.65
N LEU A 597 -18.76 9.25 35.39
CA LEU A 597 -17.53 9.01 34.60
C LEU A 597 -16.59 8.02 35.30
N GLU A 598 -16.42 8.11 36.62
CA GLU A 598 -15.58 7.17 37.39
C GLU A 598 -16.17 5.74 37.44
N LYS A 599 -17.50 5.58 37.42
CA LYS A 599 -18.13 4.24 37.45
C LYS A 599 -18.17 3.55 36.09
N VAL A 600 -18.13 4.29 34.99
CA VAL A 600 -18.08 3.74 33.62
C VAL A 600 -16.63 3.46 33.19
N ALA A 601 -15.66 4.22 33.70
CA ALA A 601 -14.25 4.01 33.45
C ALA A 601 -13.63 3.01 34.45
N ARG A 602 -13.78 1.69 34.22
CA ARG A 602 -12.96 0.71 34.95
C ARG A 602 -11.56 0.55 34.34
N PRO A 603 -10.50 0.39 35.15
CA PRO A 603 -9.10 0.26 34.70
C PRO A 603 -8.78 -1.08 34.02
N ASP A 604 -9.67 -2.06 34.12
CA ASP A 604 -9.49 -3.46 33.74
C ASP A 604 -9.26 -3.68 32.22
N PHE A 605 -9.40 -2.62 31.44
CA PHE A 605 -9.32 -2.61 29.99
C PHE A 605 -8.01 -2.06 29.43
N GLY A 606 -7.08 -1.53 30.25
CA GLY A 606 -5.76 -1.09 29.76
C GLY A 606 -5.80 -0.03 28.65
N PHE A 607 -6.96 0.61 28.42
CA PHE A 607 -7.13 1.72 27.51
C PHE A 607 -7.02 3.00 28.32
N SER A 608 -5.92 3.75 28.16
CA SER A 608 -5.82 5.11 28.66
C SER A 608 -6.97 5.96 28.09
N ALA A 609 -7.61 6.72 28.97
CA ALA A 609 -8.68 7.67 28.67
C ALA A 609 -8.39 8.48 27.39
N GLY A 610 -9.24 8.35 26.39
CA GLY A 610 -9.08 9.01 25.09
C GLY A 610 -10.21 8.72 24.09
N ALA A 611 -11.00 7.67 24.30
CA ALA A 611 -12.27 7.47 23.60
C ALA A 611 -13.39 8.15 24.40
N SER A 612 -13.74 9.38 24.03
CA SER A 612 -14.90 10.09 24.56
C SER A 612 -16.18 9.39 24.11
N ALA A 613 -16.72 8.47 24.93
CA ALA A 613 -18.10 8.02 24.78
C ALA A 613 -19.03 9.22 24.96
N GLN A 614 -19.84 9.54 23.96
CA GLN A 614 -20.82 10.62 24.04
C GLN A 614 -22.20 10.05 24.33
N TYR A 615 -22.99 10.80 25.11
CA TYR A 615 -24.32 10.37 25.55
C TYR A 615 -25.35 11.49 25.44
N ILE A 616 -26.60 11.13 25.12
CA ILE A 616 -27.78 12.00 25.22
C ILE A 616 -28.80 11.33 26.13
N VAL A 617 -29.47 12.13 26.95
CA VAL A 617 -30.62 11.72 27.76
C VAL A 617 -31.87 12.40 27.21
N HIS A 618 -32.85 11.61 26.77
CA HIS A 618 -34.17 12.08 26.33
C HIS A 618 -35.24 11.23 27.03
N GLU A 619 -36.22 11.88 27.66
CA GLU A 619 -37.32 11.23 28.40
C GLU A 619 -36.89 10.07 29.32
N HIS A 620 -35.87 10.33 30.17
CA HIS A 620 -35.33 9.37 31.15
C HIS A 620 -34.60 8.13 30.57
N LYS A 621 -34.16 8.17 29.30
CA LYS A 621 -33.35 7.09 28.67
C LYS A 621 -31.97 7.60 28.27
N LEU A 622 -30.92 6.84 28.59
CA LEU A 622 -29.53 7.12 28.24
C LEU A 622 -29.16 6.41 26.93
N VAL A 623 -28.77 7.15 25.90
CA VAL A 623 -28.26 6.61 24.64
C VAL A 623 -26.76 6.89 24.56
N VAL A 624 -25.94 5.83 24.44
CA VAL A 624 -24.48 5.91 24.34
C VAL A 624 -24.05 5.52 22.93
N THR A 625 -23.33 6.41 22.24
CA THR A 625 -22.72 6.11 20.94
C THR A 625 -21.28 6.59 20.89
N ASN A 626 -20.48 5.91 20.07
CA ASN A 626 -19.09 6.25 19.80
C ASN A 626 -18.95 7.14 18.55
N SER A 627 -20.05 7.45 17.86
CA SER A 627 -20.12 8.38 16.72
C SER A 627 -20.91 9.63 17.13
N PRO A 628 -20.28 10.83 17.12
CA PRO A 628 -20.95 12.11 17.31
C PRO A 628 -22.03 12.37 16.25
N PHE A 629 -21.84 11.86 15.02
CA PHE A 629 -22.80 12.00 13.93
C PHE A 629 -24.10 11.24 14.21
N ARG A 630 -24.02 9.99 14.69
CA ARG A 630 -25.21 9.23 15.12
C ARG A 630 -25.94 9.87 16.29
N LEU A 631 -25.19 10.48 17.22
CA LEU A 631 -25.76 11.23 18.34
C LEU A 631 -26.58 12.42 17.84
N TYR A 632 -26.09 13.12 16.81
CA TYR A 632 -26.76 14.24 16.15
C TYR A 632 -27.93 13.80 15.25
N LEU A 633 -27.81 12.69 14.52
CA LEU A 633 -28.88 12.14 13.69
C LEU A 633 -30.05 11.65 14.54
N LEU A 634 -29.75 10.99 15.67
CA LEU A 634 -30.73 10.62 16.69
C LEU A 634 -31.35 11.86 17.32
N ALA A 635 -30.55 12.86 17.71
CA ALA A 635 -31.06 14.12 18.24
C ALA A 635 -31.99 14.83 17.25
N ALA A 636 -31.65 14.88 15.96
CA ALA A 636 -32.48 15.47 14.90
C ALA A 636 -33.76 14.66 14.62
N LEU A 637 -33.72 13.33 14.74
CA LEU A 637 -34.91 12.48 14.69
C LEU A 637 -35.84 12.70 15.89
N PHE A 638 -35.27 12.94 17.09
CA PHE A 638 -36.06 13.28 18.28
C PHE A 638 -36.60 14.72 18.23
N ASP A 639 -35.85 15.69 17.69
CA ASP A 639 -36.31 17.07 17.54
C ASP A 639 -37.36 17.23 16.42
N GLY A 640 -37.27 16.42 15.36
CA GLY A 640 -38.27 16.36 14.29
C GLY A 640 -39.65 15.82 14.73
N THR A 641 -39.77 15.35 15.98
CA THR A 641 -41.08 15.02 16.59
C THR A 641 -41.71 16.21 17.32
N ARG A 642 -40.99 17.33 17.45
CA ARG A 642 -41.50 18.63 17.92
C ARG A 642 -41.74 19.56 16.73
N ASP A 643 -42.72 19.21 15.91
CA ASP A 643 -43.43 20.23 15.13
C ASP A 643 -44.89 19.83 14.95
N GLY A 644 -45.61 20.01 16.05
CA GLY A 644 -47.05 20.18 16.08
C GLY A 644 -47.41 21.46 16.81
N GLN A 645 -46.76 22.59 16.49
CA GLN A 645 -47.27 23.97 16.60
C GLN A 645 -46.14 25.01 16.45
N GLY A 646 -46.11 25.71 15.31
CA GLY A 646 -45.58 27.07 15.24
C GLY A 646 -44.24 27.31 14.53
N ALA A 647 -44.12 26.94 13.24
CA ALA A 647 -43.14 27.55 12.35
C ALA A 647 -43.86 28.31 11.21
N PRO A 648 -43.52 29.59 10.92
CA PRO A 648 -44.20 30.36 9.90
C PRO A 648 -43.84 29.83 8.50
N ALA A 649 -44.87 29.48 7.73
CA ALA A 649 -44.77 29.15 6.33
C ALA A 649 -44.38 30.40 5.52
N SER A 650 -43.13 30.49 5.06
CA SER A 650 -42.74 31.19 3.83
C SER A 650 -41.23 31.13 3.61
N THR A 651 -40.75 30.04 3.01
CA THR A 651 -39.60 30.15 2.12
C THR A 651 -39.85 29.19 0.96
N PRO A 652 -39.94 29.67 -0.29
CA PRO A 652 -40.18 28.78 -1.42
C PRO A 652 -38.99 27.83 -1.54
N ALA A 653 -39.28 26.52 -1.55
CA ALA A 653 -38.28 25.48 -1.77
C ALA A 653 -37.54 25.78 -3.08
N ARG A 654 -36.24 26.08 -2.96
CA ARG A 654 -35.35 26.29 -4.09
C ARG A 654 -35.28 24.97 -4.86
N LYS A 655 -35.39 25.01 -6.20
CA LYS A 655 -35.18 23.82 -7.03
C LYS A 655 -33.77 23.26 -6.75
N PRO A 656 -33.64 21.92 -6.56
CA PRO A 656 -32.34 21.30 -6.38
C PRO A 656 -31.42 21.68 -7.55
N THR A 657 -30.22 22.11 -7.23
CA THR A 657 -29.17 22.40 -8.22
C THR A 657 -28.33 21.14 -8.48
N ASP A 658 -27.61 21.06 -9.60
CA ASP A 658 -26.68 19.95 -9.86
C ASP A 658 -25.66 19.76 -8.72
N SER A 659 -25.30 20.83 -8.02
CA SER A 659 -24.44 20.75 -6.83
C SER A 659 -25.10 20.07 -5.63
N ASP A 660 -26.43 20.20 -5.46
CA ASP A 660 -27.15 19.54 -4.36
C ASP A 660 -27.22 18.02 -4.60
N ASP A 661 -27.41 17.61 -5.85
CA ASP A 661 -27.39 16.20 -6.28
C ASP A 661 -26.01 15.54 -6.11
N ILE A 662 -24.94 16.28 -6.43
CA ILE A 662 -23.56 15.84 -6.21
C ILE A 662 -23.28 15.65 -4.71
N ASN A 663 -23.76 16.54 -3.86
CA ASN A 663 -23.55 16.46 -2.40
C ASN A 663 -24.31 15.29 -1.78
N LEU A 664 -25.54 15.01 -2.23
CA LEU A 664 -26.33 13.86 -1.79
C LEU A 664 -25.70 12.52 -2.23
N ARG A 665 -25.18 12.44 -3.46
CA ARG A 665 -24.44 11.25 -3.92
C ARG A 665 -23.18 11.01 -3.09
N LYS A 666 -22.37 12.05 -2.85
CA LYS A 666 -21.18 11.95 -1.99
C LYS A 666 -21.52 11.55 -0.55
N LEU A 667 -22.61 12.09 0.00
CA LEU A 667 -23.12 11.70 1.32
C LEU A 667 -23.47 10.20 1.35
N SER A 668 -24.19 9.71 0.34
CA SER A 668 -24.55 8.30 0.21
C SER A 668 -23.32 7.40 0.13
N GLU A 669 -22.35 7.74 -0.74
CA GLU A 669 -21.10 6.97 -0.90
C GLU A 669 -20.28 6.91 0.40
N LEU A 670 -20.18 8.03 1.12
CA LEU A 670 -19.50 8.09 2.41
C LEU A 670 -20.23 7.27 3.48
N MET A 671 -21.57 7.32 3.51
CA MET A 671 -22.36 6.52 4.44
C MET A 671 -22.23 5.02 4.17
N GLU A 672 -22.24 4.60 2.91
CA GLU A 672 -22.02 3.20 2.51
C GLU A 672 -20.62 2.73 2.92
N SER A 673 -19.58 3.54 2.64
CA SER A 673 -18.21 3.27 3.05
C SER A 673 -18.07 3.15 4.57
N GLN A 674 -18.65 4.08 5.33
CA GLN A 674 -18.62 4.04 6.79
C GLN A 674 -19.36 2.80 7.33
N ASN A 675 -20.54 2.50 6.81
CA ASN A 675 -21.33 1.33 7.21
C ASN A 675 -20.60 0.01 6.93
N ALA A 676 -19.91 -0.11 5.79
CA ALA A 676 -19.11 -1.28 5.47
C ALA A 676 -17.96 -1.46 6.48
N LEU A 677 -17.23 -0.38 6.77
CA LEU A 677 -16.11 -0.39 7.72
C LEU A 677 -16.57 -0.69 9.15
N GLU A 678 -17.67 -0.08 9.59
CA GLU A 678 -18.25 -0.35 10.91
C GLU A 678 -18.75 -1.79 11.02
N SER A 679 -19.49 -2.29 10.01
CA SER A 679 -20.06 -3.64 10.06
C SER A 679 -18.97 -4.71 10.16
N ALA A 680 -17.91 -4.59 9.36
CA ALA A 680 -16.75 -5.46 9.46
C ALA A 680 -16.08 -5.35 10.85
N TRP A 681 -15.92 -4.13 11.36
CA TRP A 681 -15.27 -3.88 12.63
C TRP A 681 -16.07 -4.37 13.85
N TYR A 682 -17.39 -4.20 13.86
CA TYR A 682 -18.28 -4.73 14.90
C TYR A 682 -18.26 -6.25 14.93
N ARG A 683 -18.24 -6.90 13.75
CA ARG A 683 -18.05 -8.35 13.64
C ARG A 683 -16.74 -8.77 14.30
N TYR A 684 -15.61 -8.16 13.95
CA TYR A 684 -14.31 -8.49 14.55
C TYR A 684 -14.27 -8.25 16.06
N ARG A 685 -14.83 -7.14 16.55
CA ARG A 685 -14.93 -6.87 17.99
C ARG A 685 -15.75 -7.91 18.74
N ARG A 686 -16.87 -8.35 18.15
CA ARG A 686 -17.70 -9.40 18.73
C ARG A 686 -16.94 -10.71 18.78
N GLU A 687 -16.34 -11.12 17.67
CA GLU A 687 -15.57 -12.36 17.60
C GLU A 687 -14.36 -12.36 18.54
N LEU A 688 -13.64 -11.24 18.68
CA LEU A 688 -12.54 -11.12 19.66
C LEU A 688 -13.02 -11.27 21.10
N LYS A 689 -14.22 -10.78 21.43
CA LYS A 689 -14.83 -11.00 22.75
C LYS A 689 -15.19 -12.47 22.96
N ASP A 690 -15.68 -13.14 21.92
CA ASP A 690 -16.06 -14.54 21.97
C ASP A 690 -14.82 -15.44 22.08
N VAL A 691 -13.72 -15.14 21.39
CA VAL A 691 -12.42 -15.82 21.52
C VAL A 691 -11.78 -15.64 22.89
N LYS A 692 -11.97 -14.48 23.52
CA LYS A 692 -11.39 -14.17 24.84
C LYS A 692 -12.12 -14.90 25.98
N ARG A 693 -13.40 -15.23 25.78
CA ARG A 693 -14.21 -16.03 26.71
C ARG A 693 -13.85 -17.50 26.57
#